data_AF-A0A8S1F8L1-F1
#
_entry.id   AF-A0A8S1F8L1-F1
#
_cell.length_a   1.000
_cell.length_b   1.000
_cell.length_c   1.000
_cell.angle_alpha   90.00
_cell.angle_beta   90.00
_cell.angle_gamma   90.00
#
_symmetry.space_group_name_H-M   'P 1'
#
loop_
_entity.id
_entity.type
_entity.pdbx_description
1 polymer ?
#
loop_
_entity_poly.entity_id
_entity_poly.type
_entity_poly.pdbx_seq_one_letter_code
_entity_poly.pdbx_strand_id
1 'polypeptide(L)'
;MLPGLAAQTISPFPNPPEYAQNYTNERIENGSAPLPPMPHNEFKVFGEEYRLDAEVIAPLSASGIRVLYSNKNDWKAEMKKLNRSVIAAFFDLVEILIRCPDSPGREEKINDIHTIFINMHHLINEHRPVQARDTLKNLHREQCEKLEACVRDYTEYINLAREALSEDLDISDIKLDPPPRPNPISRIRLESDGEDVDFLDNDDDQKRTTDDDDDIQRQDALPTTAHLKMSDSSSRRLLKELSQLQTEAPQGIIIDKESISADLKNWQIGVIGAKGTLYEGEKFTLQFTFGPQYPFNSPEVMFVGQPIPAHPHVYSNGHICLSILSDDWTPALSVQAVCLSIISMLSSAREKKHPIDDAIYVRTCSKNPSKTRWWFHDALSLRIAVVGEGVIGLSTTTAILDLVEKYQLEKPEIEVFYHKDFDRILSRHIAGLFRIDSGSDINKKYGYDTFKKLATLWREWGGVSGVQLVSGHILSDSQQKLDAQRESYGDLVYNYRDLDETELYGPTSLFDLDPNSATRGIHYTAFTSEGLRFCPFLKNQLQLNGVKFTKRRIDALDELGSDFDVVVNAAGLYGGVLAGDDAGNVYPIRGVLLKVDAPWHKHFLYRDFSTITIPVIDSVYMGTVKQEHVWGPSNVTDDDIRDVTERYLNLQPAFKRVHLLSAFVGYRPGRKQVRVERDVREVAGKTYTVVHNYGHGGNGFTLGYGSGLHAARLALGLPLDEYLQLTPTPLPANSTLCPWTYLDL
;
A
#
# COMPACT_ATOMS: atom_id res chain seq x y z
N MET A 1 -13.66 21.55 2.59
CA MET A 1 -13.07 22.67 1.82
C MET A 1 -14.08 23.14 0.79
N LEU A 2 -14.27 24.44 0.64
CA LEU A 2 -15.12 25.04 -0.40
C LEU A 2 -14.58 24.64 -1.80
N PRO A 3 -15.44 24.23 -2.75
CA PRO A 3 -15.05 24.00 -4.13
C PRO A 3 -14.93 25.36 -4.84
N GLY A 4 -13.76 25.72 -5.37
CA GLY A 4 -13.65 27.01 -6.07
C GLY A 4 -12.28 27.48 -6.56
N LEU A 5 -11.16 26.88 -6.14
CA LEU A 5 -9.84 27.22 -6.69
C LEU A 5 -9.08 25.92 -6.95
N ALA A 6 -9.25 25.35 -8.15
CA ALA A 6 -8.35 24.32 -8.64
C ALA A 6 -6.98 24.98 -8.82
N ALA A 7 -6.08 24.80 -7.86
CA ALA A 7 -4.68 25.15 -8.02
C ALA A 7 -4.16 24.44 -9.29
N GLN A 8 -3.45 25.17 -10.16
CA GLN A 8 -2.80 24.58 -11.32
C GLN A 8 -1.85 23.48 -10.85
N THR A 9 -2.24 22.23 -11.03
CA THR A 9 -1.41 21.07 -10.71
C THR A 9 -0.21 21.06 -11.66
N ILE A 10 1.02 20.99 -11.12
CA ILE A 10 2.25 20.86 -11.93
C ILE A 10 2.40 19.44 -12.48
N SER A 11 1.52 18.50 -12.12
CA SER A 11 1.54 17.14 -12.64
C SER A 11 1.35 17.04 -14.16
N PRO A 12 2.14 16.20 -14.86
CA PRO A 12 1.80 15.78 -16.23
C PRO A 12 0.56 14.88 -16.26
N PHE A 13 0.22 14.23 -15.14
CA PHE A 13 -0.96 13.37 -15.01
C PHE A 13 -2.08 14.11 -14.27
N PRO A 14 -3.32 14.15 -14.79
CA PRO A 14 -4.44 14.71 -14.06
C PRO A 14 -4.71 13.92 -12.78
N ASN A 15 -5.38 14.56 -11.80
CA ASN A 15 -5.91 13.81 -10.66
C ASN A 15 -6.85 12.70 -11.17
N PRO A 16 -6.93 11.55 -10.47
CA PRO A 16 -7.91 10.54 -10.82
C PRO A 16 -9.32 11.13 -10.84
N PRO A 17 -10.16 10.70 -11.79
CA PRO A 17 -11.56 11.14 -11.83
C PRO A 17 -12.30 10.65 -10.57
N GLU A 18 -13.35 11.35 -10.15
CA GLU A 18 -14.08 11.05 -8.90
C GLU A 18 -14.55 9.58 -8.83
N TYR A 19 -14.97 9.01 -9.97
CA TYR A 19 -15.42 7.62 -10.02
C TYR A 19 -14.32 6.60 -9.77
N ALA A 20 -13.03 6.95 -9.83
CA ALA A 20 -11.91 6.03 -9.58
C ALA A 20 -11.97 5.44 -8.16
N GLN A 21 -12.55 6.18 -7.20
CA GLN A 21 -12.81 5.71 -5.84
C GLN A 21 -13.81 4.55 -5.78
N ASN A 22 -14.60 4.31 -6.83
CA ASN A 22 -15.50 3.17 -6.90
C ASN A 22 -14.82 1.87 -7.35
N TYR A 23 -13.57 1.95 -7.79
CA TYR A 23 -12.76 0.83 -8.29
C TYR A 23 -11.60 0.53 -7.33
N THR A 24 -11.89 0.45 -6.02
CA THR A 24 -10.92 -0.02 -5.02
C THR A 24 -10.70 -1.53 -5.15
N ASN A 25 -9.56 -2.03 -4.67
CA ASN A 25 -9.25 -3.46 -4.69
C ASN A 25 -10.34 -4.27 -3.98
N GLU A 26 -10.80 -3.81 -2.82
CA GLU A 26 -11.88 -4.44 -2.04
C GLU A 26 -13.19 -4.53 -2.84
N ARG A 27 -13.58 -3.46 -3.53
CA ARG A 27 -14.81 -3.48 -4.35
C ARG A 27 -14.70 -4.41 -5.55
N ILE A 28 -13.51 -4.51 -6.15
CA ILE A 28 -13.24 -5.44 -7.26
C ILE A 28 -13.30 -6.88 -6.76
N GLU A 29 -12.62 -7.19 -5.66
CA GLU A 29 -12.64 -8.52 -5.03
C GLU A 29 -14.06 -8.94 -4.62
N ASN A 30 -14.84 -8.00 -4.08
CA ASN A 30 -16.23 -8.22 -3.68
C ASN A 30 -17.23 -8.13 -4.85
N GLY A 31 -16.78 -7.94 -6.10
CA GLY A 31 -17.64 -7.82 -7.28
C GLY A 31 -18.62 -6.63 -7.27
N SER A 32 -18.37 -5.63 -6.42
CA SER A 32 -19.22 -4.43 -6.23
C SER A 32 -18.71 -3.20 -7.00
N ALA A 33 -17.58 -3.32 -7.70
CA ALA A 33 -17.10 -2.28 -8.59
C ALA A 33 -18.11 -2.05 -9.73
N PRO A 34 -18.47 -0.79 -10.04
CA PRO A 34 -19.46 -0.51 -11.08
C PRO A 34 -18.95 -0.98 -12.44
N LEU A 35 -19.85 -1.56 -13.24
CA LEU A 35 -19.51 -1.94 -14.61
C LEU A 35 -19.10 -0.69 -15.41
N PRO A 36 -18.22 -0.85 -16.42
CA PRO A 36 -17.93 0.23 -17.35
C PRO A 36 -19.25 0.81 -17.89
N PRO A 37 -19.37 2.14 -18.03
CA PRO A 37 -20.57 2.73 -18.60
C PRO A 37 -20.81 2.10 -19.98
N MET A 38 -22.07 1.76 -20.25
CA MET A 38 -22.45 1.22 -21.55
C MET A 38 -22.04 2.20 -22.64
N PRO A 39 -21.48 1.74 -23.77
CA PRO A 39 -21.15 2.62 -24.89
C PRO A 39 -22.40 3.41 -25.29
N HIS A 40 -22.33 4.72 -25.22
CA HIS A 40 -23.39 5.57 -25.73
C HIS A 40 -23.21 5.69 -27.24
N ASN A 41 -24.26 5.37 -28.00
CA ASN A 41 -24.26 5.59 -29.44
C ASN A 41 -24.22 7.07 -29.81
N GLU A 42 -24.60 7.96 -28.89
CA GLU A 42 -24.69 9.40 -29.12
C GLU A 42 -23.82 10.13 -28.09
N PHE A 43 -22.92 11.02 -28.55
CA PHE A 43 -22.05 11.80 -27.66
C PHE A 43 -21.72 13.16 -28.27
N LYS A 44 -21.39 14.15 -27.43
CA LYS A 44 -21.00 15.49 -27.89
C LYS A 44 -19.49 15.69 -27.83
N VAL A 45 -18.90 16.17 -28.91
CA VAL A 45 -17.48 16.60 -28.95
C VAL A 45 -17.42 18.02 -29.47
N PHE A 46 -16.87 18.94 -28.68
CA PHE A 46 -16.81 20.38 -28.98
C PHE A 46 -18.15 21.02 -29.38
N GLY A 47 -19.27 20.51 -28.82
CA GLY A 47 -20.62 21.03 -29.09
C GLY A 47 -21.36 20.35 -30.23
N GLU A 48 -20.66 19.56 -31.06
CA GLU A 48 -21.24 18.78 -32.16
C GLU A 48 -21.75 17.43 -31.66
N GLU A 49 -22.92 16.99 -32.14
CA GLU A 49 -23.50 15.68 -31.83
C GLU A 49 -22.93 14.61 -32.76
N TYR A 50 -22.30 13.60 -32.17
CA TYR A 50 -21.76 12.43 -32.85
C TYR A 50 -22.62 11.21 -32.58
N ARG A 51 -22.80 10.41 -33.63
CA ARG A 51 -23.53 9.14 -33.61
C ARG A 51 -22.63 8.02 -34.12
N LEU A 52 -22.40 6.98 -33.31
CA LEU A 52 -21.56 5.83 -33.69
C LEU A 52 -22.15 5.00 -34.84
N ASP A 53 -23.47 5.07 -35.02
CA ASP A 53 -24.24 4.38 -36.06
C ASP A 53 -24.41 5.21 -37.35
N ALA A 54 -24.02 6.48 -37.35
CA ALA A 54 -24.04 7.32 -38.54
C ALA A 54 -22.85 6.98 -39.47
N GLU A 55 -23.04 7.19 -40.78
CA GLU A 55 -21.92 7.15 -41.72
C GLU A 55 -20.82 8.11 -41.25
N VAL A 56 -19.59 7.62 -41.15
CA VAL A 56 -18.42 8.35 -40.64
C VAL A 56 -18.24 9.71 -41.33
N ILE A 57 -18.71 9.82 -42.57
CA ILE A 57 -18.70 11.05 -43.38
C ILE A 57 -19.99 11.10 -44.20
N ALA A 58 -20.88 12.05 -43.90
CA ALA A 58 -22.08 12.26 -44.68
C ALA A 58 -21.74 12.80 -46.09
N PRO A 59 -22.41 12.34 -47.16
CA PRO A 59 -22.15 12.82 -48.50
C PRO A 59 -22.51 14.32 -48.64
N LEU A 60 -21.68 15.10 -49.32
CA LEU A 60 -21.90 16.55 -49.53
C LEU A 60 -23.28 16.90 -50.11
N SER A 61 -23.86 15.99 -50.90
CA SER A 61 -25.21 16.14 -51.45
C SER A 61 -26.30 16.21 -50.38
N ALA A 62 -26.11 15.57 -49.23
CA ALA A 62 -27.05 15.63 -48.10
C ALA A 62 -27.08 17.02 -47.44
N SER A 63 -25.99 17.78 -47.56
CA SER A 63 -25.90 19.19 -47.11
C SER A 63 -26.26 20.20 -48.21
N GLY A 64 -26.79 19.75 -49.36
CA GLY A 64 -27.11 20.61 -50.50
C GLY A 64 -25.88 21.17 -51.24
N ILE A 65 -24.68 20.64 -50.97
CA ILE A 65 -23.42 21.12 -51.54
C ILE A 65 -23.09 20.31 -52.79
N ARG A 66 -22.74 21.01 -53.88
CA ARG A 66 -22.38 20.37 -55.13
C ARG A 66 -21.07 19.60 -54.99
N VAL A 67 -21.09 18.32 -55.34
CA VAL A 67 -19.90 17.48 -55.45
C VAL A 67 -19.15 17.82 -56.74
N LEU A 68 -17.85 18.07 -56.63
CA LEU A 68 -16.97 18.51 -57.73
C LEU A 68 -16.00 17.43 -58.24
N TYR A 69 -16.06 16.22 -57.70
CA TYR A 69 -15.22 15.08 -58.06
C TYR A 69 -16.09 13.85 -58.37
N SER A 70 -15.62 12.95 -59.23
CA SER A 70 -16.44 11.84 -59.75
C SER A 70 -15.93 10.45 -59.37
N ASN A 71 -14.63 10.28 -59.08
CA ASN A 71 -14.04 8.98 -58.80
C ASN A 71 -13.46 8.92 -57.38
N LYS A 72 -14.14 8.19 -56.49
CA LYS A 72 -13.75 8.06 -55.08
C LYS A 72 -12.49 7.22 -54.85
N ASN A 73 -11.99 6.49 -55.86
CA ASN A 73 -10.84 5.59 -55.72
C ASN A 73 -9.50 6.21 -56.13
N ASP A 74 -9.48 7.45 -56.63
CA ASP A 74 -8.25 8.17 -56.98
C ASP A 74 -8.23 9.56 -56.32
N TRP A 75 -8.22 9.57 -54.99
CA TRP A 75 -8.16 10.78 -54.16
C TRP A 75 -7.02 11.72 -54.58
N LYS A 76 -5.88 11.17 -55.02
CA LYS A 76 -4.70 11.95 -55.43
C LYS A 76 -4.95 12.72 -56.72
N ALA A 77 -5.53 12.08 -57.74
CA ALA A 77 -5.85 12.77 -58.98
C ALA A 77 -6.97 13.81 -58.80
N GLU A 78 -8.02 13.47 -58.04
CA GLU A 78 -9.14 14.38 -57.76
C GLU A 78 -8.69 15.59 -56.93
N MET A 79 -7.86 15.38 -55.91
CA MET A 79 -7.30 16.47 -55.11
C MET A 79 -6.42 17.41 -55.96
N LYS A 80 -5.65 16.86 -56.90
CA LYS A 80 -4.88 17.68 -57.86
C LYS A 80 -5.78 18.49 -58.79
N LYS A 81 -6.91 17.94 -59.23
CA LYS A 81 -7.89 18.66 -60.05
C LYS A 81 -8.51 19.81 -59.26
N LEU A 82 -9.01 19.55 -58.04
CA LEU A 82 -9.59 20.58 -57.17
C LEU A 82 -8.57 21.68 -56.86
N ASN A 83 -7.32 21.33 -56.57
CA ASN A 83 -6.26 22.32 -56.34
C ASN A 83 -6.01 23.22 -57.56
N ARG A 84 -6.04 22.65 -58.79
CA ARG A 84 -5.96 23.45 -60.02
C ARG A 84 -7.17 24.36 -60.18
N SER A 85 -8.37 23.89 -59.82
CA SER A 85 -9.60 24.69 -59.82
C SER A 85 -9.55 25.85 -58.81
N VAL A 86 -8.97 25.66 -57.63
CA VAL A 86 -8.72 26.76 -56.67
C VAL A 86 -7.85 27.84 -57.30
N ILE A 87 -6.74 27.43 -57.93
CA ILE A 87 -5.80 28.37 -58.57
C ILE A 87 -6.51 29.17 -59.68
N ALA A 88 -7.30 28.51 -60.52
CA ALA A 88 -8.05 29.18 -61.58
C ALA A 88 -9.09 30.16 -61.01
N ALA A 89 -9.90 29.73 -60.04
CA ALA A 89 -10.91 30.59 -59.40
C ALA A 89 -10.27 31.77 -58.64
N PHE A 90 -9.07 31.59 -58.08
CA PHE A 90 -8.31 32.66 -57.45
C PHE A 90 -7.81 33.69 -58.46
N PHE A 91 -7.28 33.26 -59.61
CA PHE A 91 -6.88 34.20 -60.66
C PHE A 91 -8.07 34.98 -61.22
N ASP A 92 -9.23 34.32 -61.43
CA ASP A 92 -10.47 34.99 -61.82
C ASP A 92 -10.88 36.06 -60.78
N LEU A 93 -10.80 35.73 -59.49
CA LEU A 93 -11.12 36.65 -58.39
C LEU A 93 -10.16 37.86 -58.39
N VAL A 94 -8.86 37.63 -58.57
CA VAL A 94 -7.86 38.71 -58.66
C VAL A 94 -8.15 39.62 -59.86
N GLU A 95 -8.51 39.06 -61.01
CA GLU A 95 -8.87 39.86 -62.20
C GLU A 95 -10.11 40.74 -61.95
N ILE A 96 -11.14 40.19 -61.28
CA ILE A 96 -12.34 40.95 -60.88
C ILE A 96 -11.97 42.06 -59.90
N LEU A 97 -11.15 41.78 -58.90
CA LEU A 97 -10.71 42.76 -57.90
C LEU A 97 -9.88 43.90 -58.52
N ILE A 98 -9.08 43.62 -59.55
CA ILE A 98 -8.30 44.64 -60.26
C ILE A 98 -9.22 45.54 -61.09
N ARG A 99 -10.24 44.98 -61.74
CA ARG A 99 -11.12 45.72 -62.67
C ARG A 99 -12.25 46.46 -61.97
N CYS A 100 -12.98 45.80 -61.08
CA CYS A 100 -14.16 46.33 -60.40
C CYS A 100 -14.36 45.62 -59.04
N PRO A 101 -13.76 46.12 -57.96
CA PRO A 101 -13.81 45.50 -56.62
C PRO A 101 -15.21 45.33 -56.03
N ASP A 102 -16.15 46.19 -56.44
CA ASP A 102 -17.54 46.22 -55.94
C ASP A 102 -18.49 45.37 -56.80
N SER A 103 -17.96 44.64 -57.78
CA SER A 103 -18.75 43.74 -58.62
C SER A 103 -19.34 42.58 -57.79
N PRO A 104 -20.63 42.24 -57.97
CA PRO A 104 -21.23 41.07 -57.33
C PRO A 104 -20.54 39.75 -57.75
N GLY A 105 -19.83 39.73 -58.89
CA GLY A 105 -19.03 38.58 -59.32
C GLY A 105 -17.86 38.24 -58.38
N ARG A 106 -17.45 39.17 -57.50
CA ARG A 106 -16.50 38.89 -56.41
C ARG A 106 -17.05 37.87 -55.44
N GLU A 107 -18.29 38.05 -54.99
CA GLU A 107 -18.94 37.16 -54.01
C GLU A 107 -19.22 35.78 -54.62
N GLU A 108 -19.58 35.73 -55.89
CA GLU A 108 -19.73 34.48 -56.65
C GLU A 108 -18.42 33.67 -56.67
N LYS A 109 -17.29 34.31 -57.01
CA LYS A 109 -15.99 33.64 -57.03
C LYS A 109 -15.48 33.24 -55.63
N ILE A 110 -15.79 34.02 -54.61
CA ILE A 110 -15.50 33.63 -53.21
C ILE A 110 -16.29 32.37 -52.83
N ASN A 111 -17.57 32.31 -53.20
CA ASN A 111 -18.42 31.13 -52.96
C ASN A 111 -17.96 29.89 -53.77
N ASP A 112 -17.47 30.08 -54.98
CA ASP A 112 -16.85 29.00 -55.78
C ASP A 112 -15.62 28.43 -55.05
N ILE A 113 -14.70 29.29 -54.61
CA ILE A 113 -13.50 28.89 -53.86
C ILE A 113 -13.89 28.17 -52.56
N HIS A 114 -14.87 28.70 -51.83
CA HIS A 114 -15.40 28.08 -50.61
C HIS A 114 -15.95 26.67 -50.89
N THR A 115 -16.72 26.50 -51.97
CA THR A 115 -17.27 25.20 -52.39
C THR A 115 -16.17 24.21 -52.78
N ILE A 116 -15.11 24.67 -53.45
CA ILE A 116 -13.95 23.83 -53.79
C ILE A 116 -13.23 23.37 -52.52
N PHE A 117 -13.02 24.25 -51.53
CA PHE A 117 -12.40 23.88 -50.26
C PHE A 117 -13.22 22.87 -49.46
N ILE A 118 -14.56 23.00 -49.44
CA ILE A 118 -15.42 22.00 -48.80
C ILE A 118 -15.28 20.64 -49.49
N ASN A 119 -15.24 20.61 -50.82
CA ASN A 119 -15.01 19.38 -51.58
C ASN A 119 -13.63 18.76 -51.31
N MET A 120 -12.58 19.58 -51.21
CA MET A 120 -11.23 19.14 -50.83
C MET A 120 -11.22 18.55 -49.42
N HIS A 121 -11.88 19.22 -48.46
CA HIS A 121 -11.95 18.77 -47.08
C HIS A 121 -12.68 17.43 -46.95
N HIS A 122 -13.82 17.28 -47.63
CA HIS A 122 -14.57 16.03 -47.65
C HIS A 122 -13.76 14.89 -48.30
N LEU A 123 -13.08 15.14 -49.42
CA LEU A 123 -12.25 14.14 -50.09
C LEU A 123 -11.06 13.69 -49.20
N ILE A 124 -10.45 14.61 -48.45
CA ILE A 124 -9.41 14.28 -47.47
C ILE A 124 -9.97 13.43 -46.34
N ASN A 125 -11.15 13.80 -45.81
CA ASN A 125 -11.79 13.03 -44.76
C ASN A 125 -12.15 11.61 -45.26
N GLU A 126 -12.65 11.45 -46.49
CA GLU A 126 -12.95 10.12 -47.08
C GLU A 126 -11.69 9.23 -47.15
N HIS A 127 -10.50 9.82 -47.26
CA HIS A 127 -9.22 9.10 -47.26
C HIS A 127 -8.65 8.82 -45.86
N ARG A 128 -9.10 9.51 -44.80
CA ARG A 128 -8.56 9.34 -43.43
C ARG A 128 -8.69 7.90 -42.90
N PRO A 129 -9.81 7.18 -43.09
CA PRO A 129 -9.91 5.79 -42.64
C PRO A 129 -8.88 4.87 -43.31
N VAL A 130 -8.54 5.13 -44.58
CA VAL A 130 -7.51 4.39 -45.32
C VAL A 130 -6.13 4.65 -44.73
N GLN A 131 -5.81 5.91 -44.41
CA GLN A 131 -4.56 6.28 -43.73
C GLN A 131 -4.47 5.65 -42.34
N ALA A 132 -5.55 5.69 -41.56
CA ALA A 132 -5.60 5.09 -40.23
C ALA A 132 -5.37 3.58 -40.30
N ARG A 133 -6.02 2.89 -41.25
CA ARG A 133 -5.81 1.46 -41.51
C ARG A 133 -4.37 1.15 -41.90
N ASP A 134 -3.78 1.90 -42.81
CA ASP A 134 -2.43 1.63 -43.28
C ASP A 134 -1.38 1.96 -42.20
N THR A 135 -1.63 2.98 -41.38
CA THR A 135 -0.83 3.28 -40.18
C THR A 135 -0.91 2.12 -39.18
N LEU A 136 -2.11 1.61 -38.91
CA LEU A 136 -2.30 0.46 -38.01
C LEU A 136 -1.62 -0.80 -38.55
N LYS A 137 -1.70 -1.06 -39.87
CA LYS A 137 -0.98 -2.17 -40.51
C LYS A 137 0.53 -2.06 -40.34
N ASN A 138 1.09 -0.86 -40.49
CA ASN A 138 2.53 -0.65 -40.28
C ASN A 138 2.90 -0.84 -38.81
N LEU A 139 2.09 -0.33 -37.88
CA LEU A 139 2.29 -0.54 -36.44
C LEU A 139 2.26 -2.03 -36.08
N HIS A 140 1.27 -2.78 -36.58
CA HIS A 140 1.19 -4.23 -36.37
C HIS A 140 2.37 -4.97 -36.99
N ARG A 141 2.82 -4.57 -38.19
CA ARG A 141 4.01 -5.16 -38.81
C ARG A 141 5.26 -4.93 -37.95
N GLU A 142 5.46 -3.71 -37.48
CA GLU A 142 6.59 -3.37 -36.60
C GLU A 142 6.51 -4.15 -35.27
N GLN A 143 5.31 -4.34 -34.72
CA GLN A 143 5.10 -5.18 -33.54
C GLN A 143 5.40 -6.65 -33.80
N CYS A 144 4.97 -7.21 -34.94
CA CYS A 144 5.31 -8.57 -35.35
C CYS A 144 6.82 -8.75 -35.52
N GLU A 145 7.50 -7.82 -36.20
CA GLU A 145 8.95 -7.85 -36.37
C GLU A 145 9.69 -7.82 -35.02
N LYS A 146 9.25 -6.99 -34.07
CA LYS A 146 9.78 -6.95 -32.69
C LYS A 146 9.51 -8.25 -31.94
N LEU A 147 8.32 -8.83 -32.09
CA LEU A 147 7.96 -10.09 -31.42
C LEU A 147 8.77 -11.26 -31.99
N GLU A 148 8.93 -11.34 -33.31
CA GLU A 148 9.75 -12.34 -33.99
C GLU A 148 11.22 -12.24 -33.56
N ALA A 149 11.76 -11.02 -33.43
CA ALA A 149 13.10 -10.81 -32.89
C ALA A 149 13.21 -11.36 -31.45
N CYS A 150 12.27 -11.00 -30.59
CA CYS A 150 12.22 -11.49 -29.22
C CYS A 150 12.13 -13.03 -29.15
N VAL A 151 11.31 -13.66 -29.99
CA VAL A 151 11.20 -15.13 -30.06
C VAL A 151 12.50 -15.78 -30.52
N ARG A 152 13.21 -15.18 -31.50
CA ARG A 152 14.53 -15.67 -31.91
C ARG A 152 15.52 -15.63 -30.75
N ASP A 153 15.59 -14.50 -30.05
CA ASP A 153 16.47 -14.33 -28.89
C ASP A 153 16.15 -15.38 -27.81
N TYR A 154 14.86 -15.58 -27.48
CA TYR A 154 14.43 -16.62 -26.52
C TYR A 154 14.81 -18.04 -26.97
N THR A 155 14.70 -18.33 -28.26
CA THR A 155 15.07 -19.65 -28.80
C THR A 155 16.58 -19.87 -28.66
N GLU A 156 17.39 -18.84 -28.91
CA GLU A 156 18.83 -18.87 -28.69
C GLU A 156 19.17 -19.10 -27.21
N TYR A 157 18.51 -18.37 -26.29
CA TYR A 157 18.68 -18.59 -24.85
C TYR A 157 18.28 -20.00 -24.40
N ILE A 158 17.19 -20.55 -24.91
CA ILE A 158 16.76 -21.91 -24.59
C ILE A 158 17.79 -22.93 -25.10
N ASN A 159 18.37 -22.71 -26.28
CA ASN A 159 19.41 -23.57 -26.81
C ASN A 159 20.69 -23.49 -25.98
N LEU A 160 21.14 -22.29 -25.61
CA LEU A 160 22.28 -22.08 -24.71
C LEU A 160 22.05 -22.74 -23.34
N ALA A 161 20.85 -22.61 -22.77
CA ALA A 161 20.49 -23.25 -21.51
C ALA A 161 20.47 -24.78 -21.64
N ARG A 162 19.96 -25.33 -22.75
CA ARG A 162 19.98 -26.77 -23.04
C ARG A 162 21.40 -27.30 -23.23
N GLU A 163 22.26 -26.54 -23.91
CA GLU A 163 23.69 -26.88 -24.08
C GLU A 163 24.40 -26.89 -22.72
N ALA A 164 24.20 -25.85 -21.90
CA ALA A 164 24.72 -25.77 -20.53
C ALA A 164 24.20 -26.88 -19.60
N LEU A 165 22.98 -27.38 -19.83
CA LEU A 165 22.41 -28.53 -19.10
C LEU A 165 22.90 -29.88 -19.64
N SER A 166 23.42 -29.94 -20.86
CA SER A 166 23.88 -31.17 -21.52
C SER A 166 25.37 -31.45 -21.32
N GLU A 167 26.16 -30.42 -21.04
CA GLU A 167 27.54 -30.55 -20.59
C GLU A 167 27.55 -30.53 -19.06
N ASP A 168 27.72 -31.69 -18.42
CA ASP A 168 27.95 -31.81 -16.98
C ASP A 168 29.12 -30.89 -16.55
N LEU A 169 28.85 -29.68 -16.04
CA LEU A 169 29.76 -28.88 -15.20
C LEU A 169 29.11 -27.65 -14.54
N ASP A 170 29.73 -27.28 -13.42
CA ASP A 170 29.39 -26.33 -12.35
C ASP A 170 28.66 -25.02 -12.78
N ILE A 171 27.46 -24.82 -12.23
CA ILE A 171 26.50 -23.73 -12.53
C ILE A 171 26.98 -22.35 -12.01
N SER A 172 28.19 -22.28 -11.43
CA SER A 172 28.71 -21.10 -10.74
C SER A 172 29.25 -19.98 -11.66
N ASP A 173 29.52 -20.26 -12.94
CA ASP A 173 30.15 -19.29 -13.87
C ASP A 173 29.24 -18.78 -15.02
N ILE A 174 27.99 -19.24 -15.11
CA ILE A 174 27.05 -18.80 -16.17
C ILE A 174 26.27 -17.55 -15.70
N LYS A 175 26.75 -16.36 -16.07
CA LYS A 175 25.94 -15.12 -16.03
C LYS A 175 25.09 -15.03 -17.29
N LEU A 176 23.82 -15.43 -17.20
CA LEU A 176 22.81 -15.13 -18.22
C LEU A 176 22.17 -13.78 -17.91
N ASP A 177 22.18 -12.87 -18.89
CA ASP A 177 21.42 -11.63 -18.81
C ASP A 177 19.91 -11.92 -18.72
N PRO A 178 19.13 -11.09 -17.99
CA PRO A 178 17.70 -11.31 -17.86
C PRO A 178 17.02 -11.17 -19.23
N PRO A 179 16.08 -12.08 -19.58
CA PRO A 179 15.43 -12.04 -20.87
C PRO A 179 14.56 -10.79 -21.03
N PRO A 180 14.42 -10.25 -22.25
CA PRO A 180 13.58 -9.09 -22.52
C PRO A 180 12.10 -9.43 -22.25
N ARG A 181 11.51 -8.80 -21.22
CA ARG A 181 10.09 -9.04 -20.86
C ARG A 181 9.17 -8.49 -21.95
N PRO A 182 8.18 -9.26 -22.45
CA PRO A 182 7.15 -8.73 -23.33
C PRO A 182 6.26 -7.72 -22.60
N ASN A 183 5.92 -6.63 -23.26
CA ASN A 183 4.93 -5.65 -22.82
C ASN A 183 3.52 -6.27 -22.96
N PRO A 184 2.72 -6.44 -21.90
CA PRO A 184 1.41 -7.07 -22.02
C PRO A 184 0.39 -6.05 -22.53
N ILE A 185 0.22 -5.96 -23.85
CA ILE A 185 -0.97 -5.35 -24.45
C ILE A 185 -1.58 -6.34 -25.44
N SER A 186 -2.87 -6.60 -25.23
CA SER A 186 -3.84 -7.30 -26.08
C SER A 186 -3.93 -8.83 -26.00
N ARG A 187 -4.77 -9.33 -25.08
CA ARG A 187 -5.69 -10.43 -25.43
C ARG A 187 -6.95 -9.82 -26.03
N ILE A 188 -7.01 -9.73 -27.36
CA ILE A 188 -8.27 -9.59 -28.09
C ILE A 188 -8.55 -10.98 -28.66
N ARG A 189 -9.59 -11.65 -28.15
CA ARG A 189 -10.16 -12.83 -28.79
C ARG A 189 -10.92 -12.32 -30.02
N LEU A 190 -10.44 -12.67 -31.21
CA LEU A 190 -11.24 -12.62 -32.43
C LEU A 190 -12.01 -13.93 -32.50
N GLU A 191 -13.34 -13.84 -32.43
CA GLU A 191 -14.21 -14.87 -32.98
C GLU A 191 -14.05 -14.83 -34.50
N SER A 192 -13.72 -15.97 -35.12
CA SER A 192 -13.85 -16.14 -36.56
C SER A 192 -14.56 -17.46 -36.82
N ASP A 193 -15.67 -17.34 -37.53
CA ASP A 193 -16.51 -18.42 -38.04
C ASP A 193 -15.72 -19.42 -38.90
N GLY A 194 -16.03 -20.70 -38.69
CA GLY A 194 -16.04 -21.80 -39.65
C GLY A 194 -14.85 -22.04 -40.59
N GLU A 195 -14.09 -23.10 -40.33
CA GLU A 195 -14.03 -24.30 -41.20
C GLU A 195 -13.22 -25.41 -40.52
N ASP A 196 -13.75 -26.62 -40.58
CA ASP A 196 -13.32 -27.83 -39.90
C ASP A 196 -11.92 -28.31 -40.29
N VAL A 197 -11.16 -28.83 -39.31
CA VAL A 197 -10.22 -29.93 -39.55
C VAL A 197 -10.29 -30.91 -38.37
N ASP A 198 -11.02 -32.00 -38.57
CA ASP A 198 -11.05 -33.18 -37.72
C ASP A 198 -9.70 -33.88 -37.68
N PHE A 199 -9.20 -34.22 -36.49
CA PHE A 199 -8.39 -35.43 -36.28
C PHE A 199 -8.68 -36.05 -34.91
N LEU A 200 -9.67 -36.95 -34.93
CA LEU A 200 -9.78 -38.24 -34.25
C LEU A 200 -9.72 -38.32 -32.72
N ASP A 201 -10.89 -38.69 -32.18
CA ASP A 201 -11.23 -39.17 -30.86
C ASP A 201 -10.30 -40.27 -30.31
N ASN A 202 -10.11 -40.24 -28.99
CA ASN A 202 -10.50 -41.38 -28.16
C ASN A 202 -11.09 -40.86 -26.85
N ASP A 203 -12.38 -41.13 -26.70
CA ASP A 203 -13.16 -41.12 -25.47
C ASP A 203 -12.44 -41.88 -24.33
N ASP A 204 -12.57 -41.40 -23.10
CA ASP A 204 -13.64 -41.84 -22.19
C ASP A 204 -13.29 -41.39 -20.76
N ASP A 205 -14.12 -40.55 -20.13
CA ASP A 205 -14.24 -40.55 -18.67
C ASP A 205 -15.51 -39.80 -18.21
N GLN A 206 -16.58 -40.57 -17.98
CA GLN A 206 -17.64 -40.18 -17.05
C GLN A 206 -18.02 -41.33 -16.11
N LYS A 207 -18.06 -40.96 -14.82
CA LYS A 207 -18.94 -41.43 -13.74
C LYS A 207 -18.73 -42.82 -13.14
N ARG A 208 -18.58 -42.83 -11.81
CA ARG A 208 -19.17 -43.75 -10.80
C ARG A 208 -19.09 -43.04 -9.44
N THR A 209 -20.16 -42.76 -8.67
CA THR A 209 -21.13 -43.62 -7.94
C THR A 209 -20.51 -44.64 -6.99
N THR A 210 -20.65 -44.33 -5.69
CA THR A 210 -21.15 -45.13 -4.56
C THR A 210 -20.65 -46.56 -4.29
N ASP A 211 -20.34 -46.73 -3.00
CA ASP A 211 -20.57 -47.87 -2.09
C ASP A 211 -19.52 -48.98 -1.90
N ASP A 212 -19.41 -49.28 -0.58
CA ASP A 212 -19.04 -50.51 0.14
C ASP A 212 -17.57 -50.85 0.46
N ASP A 213 -17.27 -50.66 1.76
CA ASP A 213 -16.83 -51.65 2.76
C ASP A 213 -15.89 -52.80 2.33
N ASP A 214 -14.72 -52.90 2.97
CA ASP A 214 -14.52 -53.96 3.97
C ASP A 214 -13.25 -53.83 4.84
N ASP A 215 -13.41 -54.44 6.00
CA ASP A 215 -12.69 -54.49 7.27
C ASP A 215 -11.31 -55.21 7.23
N ILE A 216 -10.30 -54.73 8.00
CA ILE A 216 -9.32 -55.61 8.70
C ILE A 216 -8.89 -54.97 10.05
N GLN A 217 -9.21 -55.72 11.10
CA GLN A 217 -8.95 -55.55 12.53
C GLN A 217 -7.46 -55.59 12.94
N ARG A 218 -7.13 -54.87 14.02
CA ARG A 218 -6.42 -55.35 15.25
C ARG A 218 -6.36 -54.22 16.29
N GLN A 219 -7.20 -54.31 17.32
CA GLN A 219 -6.83 -54.61 18.72
C GLN A 219 -5.93 -53.55 19.38
N ASP A 220 -6.53 -52.72 20.23
CA ASP A 220 -5.96 -52.39 21.54
C ASP A 220 -7.07 -52.07 22.55
N ALA A 221 -6.88 -52.57 23.76
CA ALA A 221 -7.88 -52.71 24.81
C ALA A 221 -8.20 -51.38 25.53
N LEU A 222 -9.48 -51.18 25.87
CA LEU A 222 -9.91 -50.16 26.83
C LEU A 222 -9.42 -50.51 28.24
N PRO A 223 -8.90 -49.54 29.02
CA PRO A 223 -8.95 -49.61 30.47
C PRO A 223 -10.27 -49.01 30.98
N THR A 224 -10.96 -49.84 31.75
CA THR A 224 -12.12 -49.59 32.58
C THR A 224 -11.99 -48.32 33.43
N THR A 225 -13.07 -47.55 33.50
CA THR A 225 -13.29 -46.38 34.36
C THR A 225 -13.08 -46.71 35.84
N ALA A 226 -11.92 -46.32 36.38
CA ALA A 226 -11.71 -46.27 37.83
C ALA A 226 -12.35 -44.99 38.39
N HIS A 227 -13.37 -45.15 39.25
CA HIS A 227 -13.89 -44.06 40.07
C HIS A 227 -12.79 -43.55 41.03
N LEU A 228 -12.12 -42.45 40.68
CA LEU A 228 -11.19 -41.75 41.55
C LEU A 228 -11.97 -41.10 42.71
N LYS A 229 -11.70 -41.56 43.94
CA LYS A 229 -12.22 -40.99 45.19
C LYS A 229 -11.48 -39.66 45.46
N MET A 230 -12.20 -38.62 45.87
CA MET A 230 -11.61 -37.35 46.29
C MET A 230 -10.71 -37.53 47.51
N SER A 231 -9.62 -36.74 47.60
CA SER A 231 -8.74 -36.76 48.78
C SER A 231 -9.45 -36.19 50.02
N ASP A 232 -9.13 -36.72 51.21
CA ASP A 232 -9.73 -36.28 52.48
C ASP A 232 -9.45 -34.78 52.76
N SER A 233 -8.31 -34.26 52.30
CA SER A 233 -7.97 -32.83 52.38
C SER A 233 -8.88 -31.96 51.50
N SER A 234 -9.19 -32.41 50.28
CA SER A 234 -10.06 -31.69 49.34
C SER A 234 -11.49 -31.62 49.85
N SER A 235 -12.01 -32.71 50.43
CA SER A 235 -13.36 -32.75 51.01
C SER A 235 -13.50 -31.79 52.19
N ARG A 236 -12.49 -31.70 53.07
CA ARG A 236 -12.48 -30.73 54.18
C ARG A 236 -12.44 -29.27 53.70
N ARG A 237 -11.69 -28.99 52.63
CA ARG A 237 -11.66 -27.66 52.00
C ARG A 237 -13.04 -27.26 51.48
N LEU A 238 -13.69 -28.15 50.72
CA LEU A 238 -15.04 -27.88 50.17
C LEU A 238 -16.09 -27.69 51.26
N LEU A 239 -16.07 -28.47 52.34
CA LEU A 239 -16.98 -28.28 53.47
C LEU A 239 -16.79 -26.91 54.15
N LYS A 240 -15.54 -26.45 54.27
CA LYS A 240 -15.24 -25.10 54.79
C LYS A 240 -15.73 -24.00 53.87
N GLU A 241 -15.50 -24.14 52.56
CA GLU A 241 -15.98 -23.16 51.57
C GLU A 241 -17.51 -23.13 51.48
N LEU A 242 -18.19 -24.27 51.63
CA LEU A 242 -19.64 -24.34 51.70
C LEU A 242 -20.16 -23.57 52.92
N SER A 243 -19.56 -23.79 54.09
CA SER A 243 -19.92 -23.07 55.31
C SER A 243 -19.67 -21.56 55.18
N GLN A 244 -18.60 -21.15 54.50
CA GLN A 244 -18.29 -19.75 54.23
C GLN A 244 -19.31 -19.12 53.27
N LEU A 245 -19.63 -19.80 52.16
CA LEU A 245 -20.62 -19.34 51.20
C LEU A 245 -22.02 -19.20 51.83
N GLN A 246 -22.37 -20.09 52.77
CA GLN A 246 -23.63 -20.04 53.53
C GLN A 246 -23.70 -18.88 54.52
N THR A 247 -22.57 -18.50 55.11
CA THR A 247 -22.50 -17.45 56.14
C THR A 247 -22.37 -16.06 55.49
N GLU A 248 -21.64 -15.97 54.38
CA GLU A 248 -21.26 -14.72 53.71
C GLU A 248 -21.47 -14.79 52.19
N ALA A 249 -22.69 -15.14 51.74
CA ALA A 249 -23.00 -15.16 50.31
C ALA A 249 -22.86 -13.76 49.69
N PRO A 250 -22.14 -13.60 48.55
CA PRO A 250 -22.12 -12.35 47.79
C PRO A 250 -23.52 -11.91 47.37
N GLN A 251 -23.75 -10.60 47.29
CA GLN A 251 -25.04 -10.05 46.86
C GLN A 251 -25.41 -10.57 45.46
N GLY A 252 -26.57 -11.22 45.34
CA GLY A 252 -27.04 -11.82 44.09
C GLY A 252 -26.81 -13.34 43.99
N ILE A 253 -26.09 -13.98 44.92
CA ILE A 253 -25.95 -15.43 44.95
C ILE A 253 -27.10 -16.09 45.71
N ILE A 254 -27.74 -17.10 45.11
CA ILE A 254 -28.75 -17.97 45.72
C ILE A 254 -28.18 -19.37 45.88
N ILE A 255 -28.26 -19.91 47.10
CA ILE A 255 -27.75 -21.23 47.45
C ILE A 255 -28.94 -22.11 47.83
N ASP A 256 -29.11 -23.24 47.12
CA ASP A 256 -30.02 -24.29 47.54
C ASP A 256 -29.29 -25.25 48.51
N LYS A 257 -29.71 -25.21 49.78
CA LYS A 257 -29.02 -25.87 50.90
C LYS A 257 -29.09 -27.39 50.81
N GLU A 258 -30.17 -27.94 50.25
CA GLU A 258 -30.42 -29.39 50.24
C GLU A 258 -29.67 -30.06 49.09
N SER A 259 -29.64 -29.43 47.92
CA SER A 259 -28.97 -29.92 46.71
C SER A 259 -27.44 -30.01 46.84
N ILE A 260 -26.79 -28.98 47.40
CA ILE A 260 -25.31 -28.92 47.48
C ILE A 260 -24.73 -29.84 48.56
N SER A 261 -25.49 -30.13 49.63
CA SER A 261 -25.04 -31.02 50.70
C SER A 261 -25.01 -32.49 50.30
N ALA A 262 -25.79 -32.87 49.28
CA ALA A 262 -25.93 -34.25 48.81
C ALA A 262 -24.81 -34.68 47.84
N ASP A 263 -24.25 -33.75 47.07
CA ASP A 263 -23.15 -34.00 46.14
C ASP A 263 -22.02 -32.97 46.33
N LEU A 264 -20.99 -33.37 47.09
CA LEU A 264 -19.80 -32.53 47.31
C LEU A 264 -18.99 -32.27 46.02
N LYS A 265 -19.24 -32.99 44.92
CA LYS A 265 -18.50 -32.82 43.66
C LYS A 265 -19.16 -31.85 42.69
N ASN A 266 -20.48 -31.71 42.71
CA ASN A 266 -21.21 -30.88 41.76
C ASN A 266 -22.13 -29.91 42.50
N TRP A 267 -21.85 -28.61 42.42
CA TRP A 267 -22.66 -27.60 43.09
C TRP A 267 -23.41 -26.76 42.05
N GLN A 268 -24.71 -26.55 42.28
CA GLN A 268 -25.50 -25.61 41.50
C GLN A 268 -25.80 -24.37 42.32
N ILE A 269 -25.39 -23.21 41.78
CA ILE A 269 -25.48 -21.93 42.47
C ILE A 269 -26.29 -20.97 41.59
N GLY A 270 -27.35 -20.40 42.13
CA GLY A 270 -28.14 -19.38 41.44
C GLY A 270 -27.46 -18.01 41.46
N VAL A 271 -27.55 -17.26 40.38
CA VAL A 271 -27.03 -15.90 40.23
C VAL A 271 -28.15 -14.97 39.79
N ILE A 272 -28.38 -13.88 40.53
CA ILE A 272 -29.28 -12.79 40.16
C ILE A 272 -28.43 -11.59 39.72
N GLY A 273 -28.71 -11.04 38.55
CA GLY A 273 -28.02 -9.85 38.06
C GLY A 273 -28.25 -8.64 38.99
N ALA A 274 -27.17 -7.90 39.24
CA ALA A 274 -27.15 -6.78 40.19
C ALA A 274 -27.99 -5.59 39.72
N LYS A 275 -28.51 -4.80 40.67
CA LYS A 275 -29.29 -3.59 40.36
C LYS A 275 -28.43 -2.54 39.64
N GLY A 276 -29.01 -1.87 38.65
CA GLY A 276 -28.33 -0.87 37.82
C GLY A 276 -27.45 -1.46 36.71
N THR A 277 -27.51 -2.77 36.48
CA THR A 277 -26.76 -3.46 35.41
C THR A 277 -27.69 -3.92 34.30
N LEU A 278 -27.14 -4.28 33.14
CA LEU A 278 -27.94 -4.80 32.01
C LEU A 278 -28.72 -6.08 32.36
N TYR A 279 -28.26 -6.84 33.36
CA TYR A 279 -28.85 -8.11 33.78
C TYR A 279 -29.73 -7.96 35.03
N GLU A 280 -30.10 -6.73 35.43
CA GLU A 280 -30.89 -6.49 36.63
C GLU A 280 -32.16 -7.37 36.67
N GLY A 281 -32.27 -8.19 37.73
CA GLY A 281 -33.42 -9.06 37.96
C GLY A 281 -33.44 -10.38 37.17
N GLU A 282 -32.51 -10.60 36.25
CA GLU A 282 -32.38 -11.87 35.53
C GLU A 282 -31.75 -12.94 36.43
N LYS A 283 -32.18 -14.19 36.23
CA LYS A 283 -31.76 -15.35 37.04
C LYS A 283 -31.01 -16.34 36.16
N PHE A 284 -29.79 -16.69 36.57
CA PHE A 284 -28.93 -17.66 35.93
C PHE A 284 -28.53 -18.76 36.91
N THR A 285 -28.08 -19.90 36.39
CA THR A 285 -27.57 -21.00 37.22
C THR A 285 -26.12 -21.30 36.81
N LEU A 286 -25.22 -21.30 37.79
CA LEU A 286 -23.84 -21.77 37.65
C LEU A 286 -23.74 -23.21 38.12
N GLN A 287 -23.03 -24.04 37.36
CA GLN A 287 -22.64 -25.38 37.77
C GLN A 287 -21.14 -25.41 38.02
N PHE A 288 -20.75 -25.77 39.25
CA PHE A 288 -19.37 -26.03 39.65
C PHE A 288 -19.14 -27.53 39.70
N THR A 289 -18.08 -28.01 39.04
CA THR A 289 -17.64 -29.40 39.07
C THR A 289 -16.23 -29.47 39.66
N PHE A 290 -16.06 -30.14 40.78
CA PHE A 290 -14.78 -30.22 41.48
C PHE A 290 -14.00 -31.49 41.09
N GLY A 291 -12.82 -31.28 40.50
CA GLY A 291 -11.90 -32.36 40.17
C GLY A 291 -11.19 -32.97 41.39
N PRO A 292 -10.58 -34.17 41.26
CA PRO A 292 -9.91 -34.85 42.37
C PRO A 292 -8.68 -34.11 42.92
N GLN A 293 -8.11 -33.17 42.15
CA GLN A 293 -6.95 -32.37 42.53
C GLN A 293 -7.31 -30.97 43.06
N TYR A 294 -8.60 -30.66 43.26
CA TYR A 294 -9.01 -29.38 43.86
C TYR A 294 -8.47 -29.25 45.31
N PRO A 295 -7.97 -28.09 45.76
CA PRO A 295 -7.93 -26.79 45.07
C PRO A 295 -6.64 -26.50 44.28
N PHE A 296 -5.79 -27.50 44.01
CA PHE A 296 -4.58 -27.27 43.20
C PHE A 296 -4.90 -26.96 41.75
N ASN A 297 -5.94 -27.62 41.21
CA ASN A 297 -6.54 -27.26 39.93
C ASN A 297 -7.85 -26.51 40.17
N SER A 298 -8.21 -25.63 39.24
CA SER A 298 -9.48 -24.90 39.26
C SER A 298 -10.68 -25.84 39.20
N PRO A 299 -11.84 -25.44 39.75
CA PRO A 299 -13.10 -26.12 39.49
C PRO A 299 -13.56 -25.80 38.06
N GLU A 300 -14.29 -26.73 37.44
CA GLU A 300 -14.95 -26.45 36.17
C GLU A 300 -16.22 -25.65 36.46
N VAL A 301 -16.39 -24.49 35.82
CA VAL A 301 -17.54 -23.61 36.08
C VAL A 301 -18.16 -23.19 34.76
N MET A 302 -19.48 -23.38 34.64
CA MET A 302 -20.24 -23.01 33.46
C MET A 302 -21.67 -22.58 33.83
N PHE A 303 -22.28 -21.75 32.98
CA PHE A 303 -23.72 -21.48 33.04
C PHE A 303 -24.50 -22.68 32.50
N VAL A 304 -25.56 -23.07 33.21
CA VAL A 304 -26.44 -24.17 32.82
C VAL A 304 -27.90 -23.75 32.87
N GLY A 305 -28.74 -24.46 32.12
CA GLY A 305 -30.15 -24.14 31.96
C GLY A 305 -30.40 -23.06 30.91
N GLN A 306 -31.61 -22.50 30.91
CA GLN A 306 -32.02 -21.40 30.04
C GLN A 306 -32.72 -20.33 30.89
N PRO A 307 -32.42 -19.03 30.69
CA PRO A 307 -31.48 -18.48 29.70
C PRO A 307 -30.01 -18.59 30.10
N ILE A 308 -29.10 -18.64 29.12
CA ILE A 308 -27.66 -18.41 29.31
C ILE A 308 -27.40 -16.91 29.09
N PRO A 309 -26.58 -16.24 29.92
CA PRO A 309 -26.35 -14.82 29.77
C PRO A 309 -25.59 -14.53 28.47
N ALA A 310 -26.16 -13.65 27.64
CA ALA A 310 -25.46 -13.09 26.48
C ALA A 310 -24.43 -12.08 26.96
N HIS A 311 -23.18 -12.53 27.12
CA HIS A 311 -22.05 -11.73 27.63
C HIS A 311 -20.79 -11.95 26.77
N PRO A 312 -19.92 -10.94 26.54
CA PRO A 312 -18.68 -11.08 25.77
C PRO A 312 -17.67 -12.13 26.25
N HIS A 313 -17.91 -12.74 27.41
CA HIS A 313 -17.08 -13.81 28.00
C HIS A 313 -17.90 -15.06 28.35
N VAL A 314 -19.16 -15.14 27.91
CA VAL A 314 -20.02 -16.30 28.10
C VAL A 314 -20.48 -16.78 26.74
N TYR A 315 -20.06 -17.98 26.38
CA TYR A 315 -20.47 -18.64 25.14
C TYR A 315 -21.90 -19.18 25.25
N SER A 316 -22.56 -19.37 24.12
CA SER A 316 -23.96 -19.85 24.05
C SER A 316 -24.16 -21.28 24.54
N ASN A 317 -23.09 -22.06 24.71
CA ASN A 317 -23.10 -23.36 25.39
C ASN A 317 -22.90 -23.26 26.92
N GLY A 318 -22.77 -22.04 27.46
CA GLY A 318 -22.62 -21.76 28.89
C GLY A 318 -21.18 -21.70 29.39
N HIS A 319 -20.20 -21.94 28.52
CA HIS A 319 -18.78 -21.83 28.87
C HIS A 319 -18.40 -20.39 29.24
N ILE A 320 -17.56 -20.24 30.26
CA ILE A 320 -17.13 -18.94 30.79
C ILE A 320 -15.64 -18.76 30.49
N CYS A 321 -15.30 -17.70 29.76
CA CYS A 321 -13.92 -17.31 29.45
C CYS A 321 -13.39 -16.35 30.51
N LEU A 322 -12.91 -16.88 31.64
CA LEU A 322 -12.36 -16.10 32.74
C LEU A 322 -11.05 -16.72 33.21
N SER A 323 -9.97 -15.95 33.25
CA SER A 323 -8.61 -16.47 33.48
C SER A 323 -8.41 -17.14 34.84
N ILE A 324 -9.15 -16.70 35.86
CA ILE A 324 -9.13 -17.34 37.19
C ILE A 324 -9.68 -18.77 37.17
N LEU A 325 -10.37 -19.20 36.11
CA LEU A 325 -10.84 -20.57 35.93
C LEU A 325 -9.82 -21.44 35.18
N SER A 326 -8.70 -20.87 34.74
CA SER A 326 -7.58 -21.58 34.11
C SER A 326 -6.22 -21.09 34.62
N ASP A 327 -5.56 -20.18 33.90
CA ASP A 327 -4.13 -19.88 34.04
C ASP A 327 -3.82 -19.07 35.30
N ASP A 328 -4.77 -18.22 35.74
CA ASP A 328 -4.63 -17.38 36.93
C ASP A 328 -5.20 -18.06 38.20
N TRP A 329 -5.62 -19.33 38.11
CA TRP A 329 -6.10 -20.06 39.28
C TRP A 329 -4.97 -20.30 40.27
N THR A 330 -5.23 -19.96 41.54
CA THR A 330 -4.36 -20.35 42.65
C THR A 330 -5.17 -21.05 43.74
N PRO A 331 -4.57 -21.98 44.52
CA PRO A 331 -5.27 -22.65 45.63
C PRO A 331 -5.79 -21.70 46.73
N ALA A 332 -5.38 -20.43 46.69
CA ALA A 332 -5.86 -19.37 47.57
C ALA A 332 -7.25 -18.85 47.18
N LEU A 333 -7.67 -19.01 45.92
CA LEU A 333 -9.01 -18.63 45.46
C LEU A 333 -10.06 -19.60 46.02
N SER A 334 -11.24 -19.07 46.34
CA SER A 334 -12.39 -19.82 46.84
C SER A 334 -13.57 -19.75 45.87
N VAL A 335 -14.54 -20.64 46.01
CA VAL A 335 -15.82 -20.62 45.30
C VAL A 335 -16.49 -19.24 45.44
N GLN A 336 -16.42 -18.62 46.62
CA GLN A 336 -16.94 -17.28 46.86
C GLN A 336 -16.24 -16.22 45.99
N ALA A 337 -14.91 -16.28 45.87
CA ALA A 337 -14.14 -15.37 45.03
C ALA A 337 -14.47 -15.54 43.54
N VAL A 338 -14.69 -16.78 43.10
CA VAL A 338 -15.14 -17.07 41.72
C VAL A 338 -16.54 -16.50 41.47
N CYS A 339 -17.49 -16.71 42.39
CA CYS A 339 -18.83 -16.13 42.29
C CYS A 339 -18.81 -14.60 42.23
N LEU A 340 -17.99 -13.95 43.06
CA LEU A 340 -17.79 -12.50 43.04
C LEU A 340 -17.24 -12.01 41.69
N SER A 341 -16.27 -12.74 41.14
CA SER A 341 -15.65 -12.37 39.85
C SER A 341 -16.65 -12.49 38.71
N ILE A 342 -17.48 -13.54 38.69
CA ILE A 342 -18.53 -13.71 37.68
C ILE A 342 -19.62 -12.63 37.80
N ILE A 343 -20.04 -12.27 39.01
CA ILE A 343 -20.99 -11.16 39.22
C ILE A 343 -20.38 -9.84 38.77
N SER A 344 -19.10 -9.58 39.10
CA SER A 344 -18.39 -8.37 38.67
C SER A 344 -18.30 -8.27 37.15
N MET A 345 -17.93 -9.38 36.50
CA MET A 345 -17.89 -9.52 35.04
C MET A 345 -19.26 -9.14 34.43
N LEU A 346 -20.34 -9.80 34.85
CA LEU A 346 -21.69 -9.49 34.38
C LEU A 346 -22.11 -8.04 34.65
N SER A 347 -21.71 -7.48 35.80
CA SER A 347 -22.08 -6.11 36.18
C SER A 347 -21.37 -5.05 35.35
N SER A 348 -20.18 -5.36 34.82
CA SER A 348 -19.38 -4.45 33.97
C SER A 348 -19.80 -4.41 32.49
N ALA A 349 -20.73 -5.28 32.08
CA ALA A 349 -21.15 -5.40 30.69
C ALA A 349 -21.79 -4.11 30.15
N ARG A 350 -21.32 -3.66 28.98
CA ARG A 350 -21.88 -2.50 28.26
C ARG A 350 -22.98 -2.87 27.26
N GLU A 351 -23.02 -4.12 26.83
CA GLU A 351 -24.00 -4.64 25.86
C GLU A 351 -24.23 -6.15 26.05
N LYS A 352 -25.41 -6.64 25.66
CA LYS A 352 -25.77 -8.07 25.72
C LYS A 352 -25.44 -8.75 24.39
N LYS A 353 -24.23 -9.30 24.28
CA LYS A 353 -23.78 -10.08 23.12
C LYS A 353 -22.88 -11.23 23.57
N HIS A 354 -22.84 -12.32 22.82
CA HIS A 354 -21.87 -13.41 23.01
C HIS A 354 -20.49 -13.03 22.41
N PRO A 355 -19.41 -13.80 22.69
CA PRO A 355 -18.11 -13.63 22.04
C PRO A 355 -18.21 -13.66 20.51
N ILE A 356 -17.31 -12.98 19.79
CA ILE A 356 -17.37 -12.87 18.32
C ILE A 356 -17.15 -14.24 17.63
N ASP A 357 -16.41 -15.11 18.29
CA ASP A 357 -16.07 -16.47 17.86
C ASP A 357 -17.10 -17.52 18.32
N ASP A 358 -18.22 -17.12 18.93
CA ASP A 358 -19.17 -18.02 19.61
C ASP A 358 -19.61 -19.22 18.74
N ALA A 359 -20.03 -18.98 17.50
CA ALA A 359 -20.50 -20.02 16.60
C ALA A 359 -19.42 -21.06 16.25
N ILE A 360 -18.16 -20.63 16.13
CA ILE A 360 -17.02 -21.49 15.79
C ILE A 360 -16.56 -22.25 17.04
N TYR A 361 -16.45 -21.54 18.17
CA TYR A 361 -16.05 -22.11 19.45
C TYR A 361 -17.01 -23.21 19.88
N VAL A 362 -18.32 -22.96 19.89
CA VAL A 362 -19.32 -23.95 20.31
C VAL A 362 -19.30 -25.21 19.42
N ARG A 363 -18.91 -25.07 18.16
CA ARG A 363 -18.79 -26.20 17.22
C ARG A 363 -17.53 -27.04 17.43
N THR A 364 -16.45 -26.45 17.94
CA THR A 364 -15.10 -27.06 17.94
C THR A 364 -14.56 -27.35 19.33
N CYS A 365 -15.09 -26.72 20.38
CA CYS A 365 -14.61 -26.86 21.74
C CYS A 365 -14.88 -28.25 22.33
N SER A 366 -14.08 -28.62 23.33
CA SER A 366 -14.36 -29.81 24.14
C SER A 366 -15.61 -29.58 24.98
N LYS A 367 -16.37 -30.64 25.27
CA LYS A 367 -17.46 -30.59 26.27
C LYS A 367 -16.96 -30.21 27.67
N ASN A 368 -15.65 -30.35 27.92
CA ASN A 368 -15.03 -29.97 29.19
C ASN A 368 -14.32 -28.60 29.02
N PRO A 369 -14.78 -27.53 29.70
CA PRO A 369 -14.18 -26.20 29.61
C PRO A 369 -12.69 -26.18 29.95
N SER A 370 -12.25 -26.98 30.92
CA SER A 370 -10.86 -27.03 31.41
C SER A 370 -9.87 -27.69 30.43
N LYS A 371 -10.38 -28.39 29.41
CA LYS A 371 -9.55 -28.91 28.29
C LYS A 371 -9.50 -27.97 27.10
N THR A 372 -10.14 -26.82 27.20
CA THR A 372 -10.18 -25.84 26.11
C THR A 372 -9.06 -24.82 26.28
N ARG A 373 -8.38 -24.50 25.18
CA ARG A 373 -7.42 -23.40 25.14
C ARG A 373 -8.19 -22.09 24.95
N TRP A 374 -8.19 -21.25 25.97
CA TRP A 374 -8.93 -19.98 25.97
C TRP A 374 -8.19 -18.87 25.23
N TRP A 375 -8.96 -18.01 24.59
CA TRP A 375 -8.52 -16.73 24.06
C TRP A 375 -9.27 -15.65 24.84
N PHE A 376 -8.59 -15.01 25.79
CA PHE A 376 -9.21 -14.02 26.67
C PHE A 376 -9.43 -12.72 25.90
N HIS A 377 -10.69 -12.31 25.76
CA HIS A 377 -11.10 -11.03 25.16
C HIS A 377 -11.00 -9.85 26.15
N ASP A 378 -10.41 -10.08 27.34
CA ASP A 378 -10.27 -9.13 28.46
C ASP A 378 -8.83 -8.61 28.63
N ALA A 379 -7.93 -8.90 27.69
CA ALA A 379 -6.60 -8.29 27.72
C ALA A 379 -6.77 -6.77 27.57
N LEU A 380 -6.26 -6.00 28.53
CA LEU A 380 -6.08 -4.55 28.40
C LEU A 380 -5.60 -4.26 26.98
N SER A 381 -6.37 -3.49 26.20
CA SER A 381 -6.08 -3.21 24.80
C SER A 381 -4.60 -2.87 24.63
N LEU A 382 -3.89 -3.61 23.77
CA LEU A 382 -2.46 -3.49 23.58
C LEU A 382 -2.04 -2.02 23.45
N ARG A 383 -1.14 -1.54 24.31
CA ARG A 383 -0.70 -0.15 24.30
C ARG A 383 0.62 0.02 23.56
N ILE A 384 0.59 0.83 22.50
CA ILE A 384 1.75 1.06 21.62
C ILE A 384 2.15 2.54 21.68
N ALA A 385 3.41 2.81 22.05
CA ALA A 385 4.03 4.11 21.88
C ALA A 385 4.85 4.13 20.58
N VAL A 386 4.79 5.23 19.82
CA VAL A 386 5.65 5.45 18.65
C VAL A 386 6.46 6.72 18.85
N VAL A 387 7.79 6.63 18.82
CA VAL A 387 8.68 7.78 19.01
C VAL A 387 9.10 8.34 17.65
N GLY A 388 8.55 9.51 17.29
CA GLY A 388 8.83 10.25 16.06
C GLY A 388 7.58 10.43 15.19
N GLU A 389 7.24 11.68 14.84
CA GLU A 389 6.14 12.01 13.91
C GLU A 389 6.61 12.27 12.47
N GLY A 390 7.84 11.87 12.15
CA GLY A 390 8.33 11.87 10.77
C GLY A 390 7.59 10.83 9.92
N VAL A 391 7.90 10.81 8.61
CA VAL A 391 7.26 9.88 7.67
C VAL A 391 7.31 8.42 8.14
N ILE A 392 8.42 7.99 8.76
CA ILE A 392 8.57 6.61 9.24
C ILE A 392 7.62 6.28 10.38
N GLY A 393 7.51 7.16 11.39
CA GLY A 393 6.60 6.94 12.51
C GLY A 393 5.15 6.94 12.05
N LEU A 394 4.75 7.92 11.23
CA LEU A 394 3.41 8.00 10.67
C LEU A 394 3.08 6.77 9.81
N SER A 395 3.98 6.37 8.89
CA SER A 395 3.77 5.20 8.04
C SER A 395 3.76 3.89 8.83
N THR A 396 4.55 3.77 9.90
CA THR A 396 4.53 2.59 10.78
C THR A 396 3.21 2.51 11.55
N THR A 397 2.72 3.64 12.09
CA THR A 397 1.41 3.68 12.74
C THR A 397 0.27 3.35 11.77
N THR A 398 0.32 3.86 10.54
CA THR A 398 -0.64 3.48 9.49
C THR A 398 -0.57 1.99 9.19
N ALA A 399 0.63 1.42 9.05
CA ALA A 399 0.81 -0.01 8.81
C ALA A 399 0.29 -0.88 9.96
N ILE A 400 0.41 -0.44 11.22
CA ILE A 400 -0.19 -1.13 12.38
C ILE A 400 -1.71 -1.19 12.22
N LEU A 401 -2.36 -0.07 11.92
CA LEU A 401 -3.82 -0.03 11.74
C LEU A 401 -4.27 -0.84 10.52
N ASP A 402 -3.56 -0.76 9.40
CA ASP A 402 -3.85 -1.53 8.19
C ASP A 402 -3.77 -3.05 8.47
N LEU A 403 -2.81 -3.51 9.28
CA LEU A 403 -2.71 -4.92 9.69
C LEU A 403 -3.79 -5.32 10.68
N VAL A 404 -4.12 -4.45 11.64
CA VAL A 404 -5.23 -4.66 12.59
C VAL A 404 -6.53 -4.86 11.84
N GLU A 405 -6.83 -4.03 10.86
CA GLU A 405 -8.01 -4.16 10.00
C GLU A 405 -7.96 -5.44 9.16
N LYS A 406 -6.82 -5.70 8.49
CA LYS A 406 -6.64 -6.86 7.61
C LYS A 406 -6.82 -8.20 8.33
N TYR A 407 -6.32 -8.30 9.56
CA TYR A 407 -6.39 -9.53 10.37
C TYR A 407 -7.52 -9.50 11.41
N GLN A 408 -8.39 -8.49 11.37
CA GLN A 408 -9.51 -8.28 12.30
C GLN A 408 -9.08 -8.40 13.78
N LEU A 409 -7.93 -7.81 14.10
CA LEU A 409 -7.38 -7.80 15.47
C LEU A 409 -8.10 -6.74 16.32
N GLU A 410 -8.02 -6.90 17.64
CA GLU A 410 -8.41 -5.83 18.54
C GLU A 410 -7.54 -4.58 18.31
N LYS A 411 -8.19 -3.42 18.27
CA LYS A 411 -7.51 -2.16 17.97
C LYS A 411 -6.65 -1.71 19.16
N PRO A 412 -5.33 -1.57 18.99
CA PRO A 412 -4.45 -1.10 20.06
C PRO A 412 -4.67 0.38 20.38
N GLU A 413 -4.38 0.77 21.62
CA GLU A 413 -4.24 2.18 21.99
C GLU A 413 -2.86 2.68 21.53
N ILE A 414 -2.83 3.61 20.58
CA ILE A 414 -1.58 4.12 20.02
C ILE A 414 -1.37 5.59 20.39
N GLU A 415 -0.19 5.89 20.91
CA GLU A 415 0.26 7.26 21.17
C GLU A 415 1.60 7.55 20.45
N VAL A 416 1.62 8.60 19.62
CA VAL A 416 2.80 9.05 18.89
C VAL A 416 3.44 10.23 19.64
N PHE A 417 4.69 10.08 20.03
CA PHE A 417 5.49 11.08 20.74
C PHE A 417 6.41 11.84 19.78
N TYR A 418 6.47 13.16 19.93
CA TYR A 418 7.32 14.04 19.14
C TYR A 418 7.78 15.24 19.96
N HIS A 419 8.92 15.85 19.63
CA HIS A 419 9.44 17.00 20.40
C HIS A 419 9.58 18.28 19.57
N LYS A 420 9.72 18.16 18.25
CA LYS A 420 9.81 19.30 17.33
C LYS A 420 8.49 19.56 16.64
N ASP A 421 8.22 20.83 16.37
CA ASP A 421 7.14 21.19 15.46
C ASP A 421 7.43 20.69 14.05
N PHE A 422 6.36 20.33 13.33
CA PHE A 422 6.43 19.77 11.98
C PHE A 422 7.24 20.64 11.00
N ASP A 423 7.26 21.97 11.19
CA ASP A 423 8.05 22.90 10.37
C ASP A 423 9.56 22.68 10.44
N ARG A 424 10.03 22.06 11.54
CA ARG A 424 11.44 21.87 11.85
C ARG A 424 11.94 20.45 11.58
N ILE A 425 11.07 19.51 11.17
CA ILE A 425 11.50 18.12 10.91
C ILE A 425 11.88 17.92 9.45
N LEU A 426 12.83 17.01 9.21
CA LEU A 426 13.31 16.64 7.89
C LEU A 426 12.15 16.31 6.94
N SER A 427 11.22 15.46 7.37
CA SER A 427 10.16 14.91 6.51
C SER A 427 9.32 15.97 5.83
N ARG A 428 9.08 17.13 6.43
CA ARG A 428 8.26 18.20 5.83
C ARG A 428 8.79 18.65 4.47
N HIS A 429 10.10 18.76 4.34
CA HIS A 429 10.74 19.47 3.22
C HIS A 429 11.15 18.54 2.08
N ILE A 430 10.76 17.27 2.13
CA ILE A 430 11.17 16.25 1.16
C ILE A 430 10.11 16.12 0.06
N ALA A 431 10.55 16.16 -1.21
CA ALA A 431 9.69 15.96 -2.37
C ALA A 431 9.16 14.52 -2.52
N GLY A 432 9.89 13.55 -1.98
CA GLY A 432 9.43 12.17 -1.83
C GLY A 432 9.28 11.40 -3.15
N LEU A 433 10.11 11.70 -4.17
CA LEU A 433 10.17 10.87 -5.38
C LEU A 433 10.52 9.43 -5.02
N PHE A 434 9.74 8.49 -5.51
CA PHE A 434 9.98 7.07 -5.32
C PHE A 434 11.20 6.62 -6.13
N ARG A 435 12.25 6.23 -5.41
CA ARG A 435 13.50 5.68 -5.96
C ARG A 435 14.23 4.90 -4.87
N ILE A 436 14.71 3.69 -5.18
CA ILE A 436 15.45 2.87 -4.21
C ILE A 436 16.96 3.07 -4.44
N ASP A 437 17.66 3.65 -3.46
CA ASP A 437 19.11 3.93 -3.56
C ASP A 437 19.97 2.65 -3.52
N SER A 438 19.52 1.60 -2.83
CA SER A 438 20.25 0.33 -2.64
C SER A 438 19.35 -0.88 -2.91
N GLY A 439 19.71 -1.69 -3.89
CA GLY A 439 18.97 -2.86 -4.36
C GLY A 439 19.08 -4.11 -3.50
N SER A 440 19.35 -4.02 -2.19
CA SER A 440 19.22 -5.20 -1.32
C SER A 440 17.79 -5.75 -1.36
N ASP A 441 17.62 -7.06 -1.29
CA ASP A 441 16.30 -7.70 -1.44
C ASP A 441 15.26 -7.19 -0.43
N ILE A 442 15.67 -6.89 0.81
CA ILE A 442 14.77 -6.29 1.80
C ILE A 442 14.28 -4.90 1.39
N ASN A 443 15.12 -4.06 0.79
CA ASN A 443 14.72 -2.74 0.31
C ASN A 443 13.80 -2.85 -0.90
N LYS A 444 14.01 -3.84 -1.78
CA LYS A 444 13.09 -4.14 -2.89
C LYS A 444 11.71 -4.51 -2.34
N LYS A 445 11.63 -5.38 -1.33
CA LYS A 445 10.38 -5.74 -0.64
C LYS A 445 9.71 -4.53 0.01
N TYR A 446 10.44 -3.74 0.80
CA TYR A 446 9.89 -2.53 1.40
C TYR A 446 9.42 -1.51 0.36
N GLY A 447 10.18 -1.38 -0.74
CA GLY A 447 9.83 -0.52 -1.87
C GLY A 447 8.54 -0.99 -2.52
N TYR A 448 8.41 -2.29 -2.81
CA TYR A 448 7.20 -2.89 -3.39
C TYR A 448 5.95 -2.57 -2.56
N ASP A 449 6.02 -2.85 -1.25
CA ASP A 449 4.88 -2.62 -0.36
C ASP A 449 4.52 -1.14 -0.26
N THR A 450 5.54 -0.26 -0.22
CA THR A 450 5.33 1.19 -0.22
C THR A 450 4.72 1.67 -1.52
N PHE A 451 5.23 1.21 -2.67
CA PHE A 451 4.73 1.58 -3.99
C PHE A 451 3.25 1.19 -4.14
N LYS A 452 2.87 0.00 -3.67
CA LYS A 452 1.47 -0.45 -3.63
C LYS A 452 0.60 0.48 -2.79
N LYS A 453 1.07 0.92 -1.61
CA LYS A 453 0.33 1.89 -0.77
C LYS A 453 0.21 3.25 -1.44
N LEU A 454 1.28 3.76 -2.07
CA LEU A 454 1.25 5.03 -2.80
C LEU A 454 0.28 4.97 -3.99
N ALA A 455 0.25 3.86 -4.73
CA ALA A 455 -0.71 3.66 -5.81
C ALA A 455 -2.16 3.69 -5.32
N THR A 456 -2.45 3.05 -4.17
CA THR A 456 -3.77 3.11 -3.53
C THR A 456 -4.13 4.52 -3.10
N LEU A 457 -3.24 5.22 -2.40
CA LEU A 457 -3.47 6.60 -1.94
C LEU A 457 -3.68 7.56 -3.11
N TRP A 458 -2.88 7.43 -4.17
CA TRP A 458 -3.05 8.24 -5.36
C TRP A 458 -4.41 7.97 -6.02
N ARG A 459 -4.79 6.71 -6.22
CA ARG A 459 -6.08 6.35 -6.84
C ARG A 459 -7.28 6.87 -6.06
N GLU A 460 -7.23 6.80 -4.73
CA GLU A 460 -8.35 7.18 -3.86
C GLU A 460 -8.41 8.68 -3.58
N TRP A 461 -7.27 9.33 -3.40
CA TRP A 461 -7.21 10.71 -2.88
C TRP A 461 -6.50 11.69 -3.81
N GLY A 462 -5.78 11.20 -4.82
CA GLY A 462 -4.95 12.01 -5.71
C GLY A 462 -3.99 12.91 -4.93
N GLY A 463 -3.75 14.12 -5.46
CA GLY A 463 -2.87 15.11 -4.84
C GLY A 463 -3.30 15.60 -3.46
N VAL A 464 -4.53 15.33 -2.99
CA VAL A 464 -4.95 15.67 -1.61
C VAL A 464 -4.13 14.90 -0.58
N SER A 465 -3.77 13.66 -0.89
CA SER A 465 -2.89 12.85 -0.05
C SER A 465 -1.43 13.31 -0.05
N GLY A 466 -1.06 14.30 -0.88
CA GLY A 466 0.33 14.63 -1.15
C GLY A 466 1.03 13.63 -2.09
N VAL A 467 0.33 12.58 -2.55
CA VAL A 467 0.84 11.62 -3.51
C VAL A 467 0.47 12.05 -4.93
N GLN A 468 1.43 11.98 -5.85
CA GLN A 468 1.22 12.36 -7.24
C GLN A 468 2.05 11.48 -8.18
N LEU A 469 1.43 11.00 -9.25
CA LEU A 469 2.12 10.29 -10.32
C LEU A 469 2.95 11.28 -11.15
N VAL A 470 4.22 10.94 -11.41
CA VAL A 470 5.16 11.77 -12.16
C VAL A 470 6.09 10.90 -13.00
N SER A 471 6.31 11.31 -14.23
CA SER A 471 7.29 10.73 -15.15
C SER A 471 8.58 11.54 -15.13
N GLY A 472 9.69 10.95 -15.55
CA GLY A 472 10.94 11.69 -15.60
C GLY A 472 12.13 10.86 -16.02
N HIS A 473 13.30 11.47 -15.90
CA HIS A 473 14.54 10.98 -16.50
C HIS A 473 15.69 11.01 -15.50
N ILE A 474 16.57 10.02 -15.59
CA ILE A 474 17.86 10.03 -14.91
C ILE A 474 18.96 9.92 -15.97
N LEU A 475 19.82 10.93 -16.02
CA LEU A 475 20.98 11.01 -16.90
C LEU A 475 22.26 10.72 -16.11
N SER A 476 23.16 9.94 -16.69
CA SER A 476 24.41 9.53 -16.05
C SER A 476 25.46 9.21 -17.11
N ASP A 477 26.72 9.53 -16.83
CA ASP A 477 27.84 9.06 -17.66
C ASP A 477 28.34 7.66 -17.24
N SER A 478 27.80 7.15 -16.12
CA SER A 478 28.10 5.81 -15.62
C SER A 478 26.93 4.87 -15.89
N GLN A 479 27.16 3.89 -16.77
CA GLN A 479 26.23 2.80 -17.05
C GLN A 479 25.94 1.98 -15.79
N GLN A 480 26.98 1.65 -15.00
CA GLN A 480 26.86 0.91 -13.75
C GLN A 480 25.86 1.56 -12.77
N LYS A 481 25.83 2.90 -12.67
CA LYS A 481 24.86 3.58 -11.81
C LYS A 481 23.43 3.43 -12.31
N LEU A 482 23.21 3.42 -13.63
CA LEU A 482 21.89 3.22 -14.24
C LEU A 482 21.43 1.77 -14.12
N ASP A 483 22.33 0.81 -14.33
CA ASP A 483 22.06 -0.62 -14.17
C ASP A 483 21.65 -0.93 -12.72
N ALA A 484 22.32 -0.32 -11.74
CA ALA A 484 21.93 -0.44 -10.34
C ALA A 484 20.49 0.07 -10.07
N GLN A 485 20.00 1.07 -10.81
CA GLN A 485 18.60 1.51 -10.70
C GLN A 485 17.64 0.47 -11.30
N ARG A 486 18.00 -0.06 -12.46
CA ARG A 486 17.22 -1.11 -13.15
C ARG A 486 17.05 -2.32 -12.26
N GLU A 487 18.14 -2.78 -11.63
CA GLU A 487 18.12 -3.90 -10.69
C GLU A 487 17.29 -3.58 -9.44
N SER A 488 17.37 -2.35 -8.93
CA SER A 488 16.74 -1.96 -7.66
C SER A 488 15.23 -1.80 -7.75
N TYR A 489 14.70 -1.24 -8.84
CA TYR A 489 13.26 -0.93 -8.94
C TYR A 489 12.72 -0.90 -10.38
N GLY A 490 13.49 -1.31 -11.39
CA GLY A 490 13.09 -1.20 -12.79
C GLY A 490 11.87 -2.04 -13.16
N ASP A 491 11.63 -3.14 -12.47
CA ASP A 491 10.45 -3.99 -12.64
C ASP A 491 9.25 -3.60 -11.75
N LEU A 492 9.45 -2.64 -10.84
CA LEU A 492 8.43 -2.13 -9.93
C LEU A 492 7.74 -0.87 -10.46
N VAL A 493 8.52 0.07 -10.99
CA VAL A 493 8.00 1.37 -11.47
C VAL A 493 7.43 1.27 -12.89
N TYR A 494 6.54 2.19 -13.25
CA TYR A 494 5.89 2.17 -14.56
C TYR A 494 6.83 2.69 -15.66
N ASN A 495 6.67 2.17 -16.89
CA ASN A 495 7.35 2.68 -18.09
C ASN A 495 8.88 2.77 -17.95
N TYR A 496 9.51 1.87 -17.19
CA TYR A 496 10.96 1.85 -17.06
C TYR A 496 11.60 1.43 -18.39
N ARG A 497 12.46 2.28 -18.95
CA ARG A 497 13.20 1.98 -20.18
C ARG A 497 14.44 2.85 -20.29
N ASP A 498 15.36 2.45 -21.16
CA ASP A 498 16.45 3.33 -21.56
C ASP A 498 15.95 4.37 -22.56
N LEU A 499 16.59 5.54 -22.56
CA LEU A 499 16.37 6.59 -23.56
C LEU A 499 17.17 6.25 -24.81
N ASP A 500 16.53 6.39 -25.98
CA ASP A 500 17.22 6.18 -27.25
C ASP A 500 18.08 7.39 -27.65
N GLU A 501 18.92 7.22 -28.68
CA GLU A 501 19.80 8.29 -29.15
C GLU A 501 19.04 9.50 -29.70
N THR A 502 17.84 9.31 -30.24
CA THR A 502 17.02 10.42 -30.75
C THR A 502 16.42 11.24 -29.59
N GLU A 503 16.03 10.59 -28.50
CA GLU A 503 15.58 11.23 -27.27
C GLU A 503 16.73 11.97 -26.56
N LEU A 504 17.96 11.44 -26.62
CA LEU A 504 19.13 12.05 -25.96
C LEU A 504 19.80 13.16 -26.78
N TYR A 505 19.88 13.02 -28.10
CA TYR A 505 20.71 13.87 -28.97
C TYR A 505 19.98 14.37 -30.23
N GLY A 506 18.75 13.91 -30.46
CA GLY A 506 17.98 14.30 -31.64
C GLY A 506 17.55 15.77 -31.63
N PRO A 507 17.05 16.28 -32.77
CA PRO A 507 16.63 17.67 -32.92
C PRO A 507 15.44 18.07 -32.03
N THR A 508 14.73 17.08 -31.48
CA THR A 508 13.61 17.25 -30.54
C THR A 508 13.97 16.78 -29.13
N SER A 509 15.26 16.55 -28.84
CA SER A 509 15.70 16.15 -27.51
C SER A 509 15.32 17.21 -26.47
N LEU A 510 14.96 16.73 -25.27
CA LEU A 510 14.73 17.59 -24.10
C LEU A 510 16.05 18.03 -23.43
N PHE A 511 17.17 17.48 -23.89
CA PHE A 511 18.47 17.66 -23.26
C PHE A 511 19.42 18.36 -24.23
N ASP A 512 20.08 19.42 -23.75
CA ASP A 512 21.12 20.12 -24.50
C ASP A 512 22.47 19.42 -24.26
N LEU A 513 22.61 18.20 -24.81
CA LEU A 513 23.78 17.34 -24.63
C LEU A 513 24.67 17.36 -25.88
N ASP A 514 25.99 17.30 -25.68
CA ASP A 514 26.94 17.06 -26.77
C ASP A 514 26.72 15.63 -27.33
N PRO A 515 26.48 15.45 -28.64
CA PRO A 515 26.35 14.13 -29.27
C PRO A 515 27.57 13.21 -29.07
N ASN A 516 28.74 13.77 -28.76
CA ASN A 516 29.95 12.99 -28.44
C ASN A 516 30.03 12.58 -26.97
N SER A 517 29.05 12.96 -26.15
CA SER A 517 29.02 12.61 -24.73
C SER A 517 28.81 11.12 -24.53
N ALA A 518 29.40 10.58 -23.45
CA ALA A 518 29.12 9.23 -22.98
C ALA A 518 27.80 9.13 -22.20
N THR A 519 27.01 10.21 -22.15
CA THR A 519 25.77 10.28 -21.38
C THR A 519 24.77 9.23 -21.86
N ARG A 520 24.23 8.49 -20.90
CA ARG A 520 23.09 7.59 -21.06
C ARG A 520 21.95 8.09 -20.19
N GLY A 521 20.75 7.61 -20.47
CA GLY A 521 19.61 7.96 -19.64
C GLY A 521 18.57 6.87 -19.57
N ILE A 522 17.83 6.89 -18.47
CA ILE A 522 16.66 6.05 -18.24
C ILE A 522 15.43 6.94 -18.06
N HIS A 523 14.29 6.42 -18.47
CA HIS A 523 12.98 7.01 -18.24
C HIS A 523 12.15 6.09 -17.36
N TYR A 524 11.37 6.65 -16.44
CA TYR A 524 10.33 5.92 -15.73
C TYR A 524 9.24 6.84 -15.19
N THR A 525 8.15 6.24 -14.76
CA THR A 525 7.02 6.89 -14.10
C THR A 525 6.80 6.26 -12.73
N ALA A 526 6.71 7.10 -11.70
CA ALA A 526 6.54 6.68 -10.32
C ALA A 526 5.75 7.73 -9.53
N PHE A 527 5.72 7.59 -8.21
CA PHE A 527 5.02 8.53 -7.33
C PHE A 527 6.00 9.50 -6.68
N THR A 528 5.56 10.74 -6.50
CA THR A 528 6.05 11.62 -5.45
C THR A 528 5.11 11.54 -4.26
N SER A 529 5.65 11.70 -3.06
CA SER A 529 4.90 11.78 -1.81
C SER A 529 5.42 13.01 -1.05
N GLU A 530 4.91 14.19 -1.40
CA GLU A 530 5.43 15.47 -0.89
C GLU A 530 5.20 15.55 0.61
N GLY A 531 6.26 15.59 1.41
CA GLY A 531 6.19 15.57 2.86
C GLY A 531 5.30 16.66 3.47
N LEU A 532 5.30 17.86 2.87
CA LEU A 532 4.47 19.00 3.27
C LEU A 532 2.97 18.67 3.32
N ARG A 533 2.50 17.76 2.46
CA ARG A 533 1.09 17.36 2.35
C ARG A 533 0.86 15.93 2.83
N PHE A 534 1.76 15.01 2.51
CA PHE A 534 1.69 13.60 2.83
C PHE A 534 1.71 13.33 4.34
N CYS A 535 2.65 13.94 5.09
CA CYS A 535 2.73 13.72 6.52
C CYS A 535 1.50 14.27 7.27
N PRO A 536 1.03 15.51 7.02
CA PRO A 536 -0.21 16.01 7.63
C PRO A 536 -1.44 15.20 7.23
N PHE A 537 -1.53 14.72 5.99
CA PHE A 537 -2.60 13.83 5.55
C PHE A 537 -2.63 12.54 6.38
N LEU A 538 -1.50 11.84 6.49
CA LEU A 538 -1.41 10.62 7.31
C LEU A 538 -1.74 10.92 8.78
N LYS A 539 -1.18 11.99 9.36
CA LYS A 539 -1.46 12.39 10.75
C LYS A 539 -2.96 12.60 10.97
N ASN A 540 -3.65 13.29 10.06
CA ASN A 540 -5.09 13.51 10.17
C ASN A 540 -5.88 12.19 10.08
N GLN A 541 -5.53 11.30 9.15
CA GLN A 541 -6.14 9.97 9.06
C GLN A 541 -5.94 9.15 10.33
N LEU A 542 -4.74 9.22 10.93
CA LEU A 542 -4.44 8.55 12.20
C LEU A 542 -5.24 9.13 13.38
N GLN A 543 -5.38 10.47 13.45
CA GLN A 543 -6.18 11.12 14.48
C GLN A 543 -7.68 10.78 14.36
N LEU A 544 -8.21 10.71 13.14
CA LEU A 544 -9.58 10.23 12.88
C LEU A 544 -9.76 8.78 13.33
N ASN A 545 -8.68 7.99 13.24
CA ASN A 545 -8.61 6.64 13.78
C ASN A 545 -8.27 6.59 15.28
N GLY A 546 -8.36 7.68 16.03
CA GLY A 546 -8.20 7.69 17.48
C GLY A 546 -6.75 7.60 17.98
N VAL A 547 -5.76 7.74 17.11
CA VAL A 547 -4.34 7.81 17.52
C VAL A 547 -4.07 9.14 18.22
N LYS A 548 -3.47 9.08 19.40
CA LYS A 548 -3.09 10.27 20.18
C LYS A 548 -1.70 10.77 19.76
N PHE A 549 -1.52 12.08 19.71
CA PHE A 549 -0.23 12.73 19.41
C PHE A 549 0.19 13.62 20.57
N THR A 550 1.35 13.35 21.16
CA THR A 550 1.83 14.05 22.36
C THR A 550 3.18 14.70 22.11
N LYS A 551 3.24 16.02 22.32
CA LYS A 551 4.49 16.77 22.23
C LYS A 551 5.30 16.56 23.51
N ARG A 552 6.26 15.64 23.49
CA ARG A 552 7.16 15.29 24.59
C ARG A 552 8.51 14.83 24.03
N ARG A 553 9.60 15.33 24.61
CA ARG A 553 10.96 14.81 24.39
C ARG A 553 11.12 13.49 25.15
N ILE A 554 11.64 12.49 24.44
CA ILE A 554 11.97 11.18 24.98
C ILE A 554 13.48 11.05 24.90
N ASP A 555 14.13 10.92 26.05
CA ASP A 555 15.58 10.80 26.13
C ASP A 555 16.01 9.33 26.28
N ALA A 556 15.14 8.48 26.81
CA ALA A 556 15.29 7.02 26.83
C ALA A 556 13.95 6.31 26.52
N LEU A 557 14.00 5.21 25.76
CA LEU A 557 12.81 4.41 25.44
C LEU A 557 12.16 3.79 26.70
N ASP A 558 12.99 3.53 27.70
CA ASP A 558 12.63 2.97 29.00
C ASP A 558 11.65 3.86 29.78
N GLU A 559 11.63 5.17 29.51
CA GLU A 559 10.63 6.11 30.07
C GLU A 559 9.19 5.79 29.66
N LEU A 560 9.02 5.07 28.54
CA LEU A 560 7.72 4.66 28.02
C LEU A 560 7.40 3.20 28.37
N GLY A 561 8.41 2.41 28.76
CA GLY A 561 8.26 0.98 29.04
C GLY A 561 7.37 0.67 30.25
N SER A 562 7.23 1.60 31.20
CA SER A 562 6.31 1.44 32.34
C SER A 562 4.85 1.45 31.90
N ASP A 563 4.53 2.31 30.93
CA ASP A 563 3.16 2.64 30.58
C ASP A 563 2.69 1.85 29.36
N PHE A 564 3.58 1.59 28.40
CA PHE A 564 3.27 0.93 27.14
C PHE A 564 3.81 -0.50 27.09
N ASP A 565 3.19 -1.35 26.27
CA ASP A 565 3.59 -2.75 26.11
C ASP A 565 4.56 -2.90 24.93
N VAL A 566 4.42 -1.99 23.95
CA VAL A 566 5.30 -1.89 22.78
C VAL A 566 5.75 -0.44 22.58
N VAL A 567 7.04 -0.24 22.35
CA VAL A 567 7.63 1.06 21.99
C VAL A 567 8.30 0.94 20.62
N VAL A 568 7.75 1.62 19.62
CA VAL A 568 8.33 1.73 18.28
C VAL A 568 9.28 2.91 18.23
N ASN A 569 10.57 2.66 18.01
CA ASN A 569 11.59 3.68 17.82
C ASN A 569 11.70 4.06 16.34
N ALA A 570 11.07 5.17 15.96
CA ALA A 570 11.11 5.77 14.63
C ALA A 570 11.75 7.17 14.64
N ALA A 571 12.71 7.40 15.55
CA ALA A 571 13.27 8.73 15.82
C ALA A 571 14.30 9.22 14.77
N GLY A 572 14.35 8.58 13.60
CA GLY A 572 15.23 8.95 12.49
C GLY A 572 16.70 8.96 12.89
N LEU A 573 17.35 10.13 12.80
CA LEU A 573 18.78 10.29 13.06
C LEU A 573 19.13 10.07 14.55
N TYR A 574 18.16 10.31 15.45
CA TYR A 574 18.29 10.04 16.88
C TYR A 574 17.93 8.60 17.26
N GLY A 575 17.48 7.79 16.29
CA GLY A 575 17.03 6.41 16.52
C GLY A 575 18.13 5.52 17.12
N GLY A 576 19.36 5.63 16.62
CA GLY A 576 20.51 4.87 17.14
C GLY A 576 20.88 5.25 18.58
N VAL A 577 20.71 6.52 18.95
CA VAL A 577 20.95 7.02 20.31
C VAL A 577 19.91 6.47 21.27
N LEU A 578 18.62 6.52 20.90
CA LEU A 578 17.54 5.96 21.71
C LEU A 578 17.61 4.43 21.83
N ALA A 579 18.16 3.75 20.82
CA ALA A 579 18.41 2.32 20.90
C ALA A 579 19.52 2.00 21.92
N GLY A 580 20.49 2.89 22.11
CA GLY A 580 21.55 2.73 23.11
C GLY A 580 22.71 1.82 22.68
N ASP A 581 22.59 1.15 21.53
CA ASP A 581 23.53 0.16 21.02
C ASP A 581 23.91 0.39 19.55
N ASP A 582 23.41 1.43 18.89
CA ASP A 582 23.60 1.64 17.44
C ASP A 582 23.85 3.12 17.08
N ALA A 583 24.11 3.97 18.08
CA ALA A 583 24.40 5.38 17.90
C ALA A 583 25.56 5.65 16.92
N GLY A 584 26.59 4.81 16.92
CA GLY A 584 27.76 4.95 16.06
C GLY A 584 27.57 4.42 14.63
N ASN A 585 26.49 3.69 14.36
CA ASN A 585 26.18 3.17 13.01
C ASN A 585 25.28 4.12 12.21
N VAL A 586 24.65 5.10 12.86
CA VAL A 586 23.83 6.13 12.24
C VAL A 586 24.67 7.39 12.04
N TYR A 587 24.53 8.08 10.90
CA TYR A 587 25.29 9.28 10.57
C TYR A 587 24.46 10.25 9.71
N PRO A 588 24.76 11.56 9.74
CA PRO A 588 24.02 12.52 8.91
C PRO A 588 24.44 12.40 7.44
N ILE A 589 23.50 12.65 6.56
CA ILE A 589 23.79 13.01 5.17
C ILE A 589 23.15 14.37 4.91
N ARG A 590 23.95 15.44 5.03
CA ARG A 590 23.49 16.81 4.75
C ARG A 590 23.12 16.91 3.28
N GLY A 591 22.01 17.58 2.99
CA GLY A 591 21.69 18.01 1.64
C GLY A 591 20.81 19.24 1.62
N VAL A 592 20.91 19.97 0.52
CA VAL A 592 20.22 21.23 0.28
C VAL A 592 19.11 21.00 -0.72
N LEU A 593 17.95 21.57 -0.42
CA LEU A 593 16.78 21.59 -1.29
C LEU A 593 16.28 23.02 -1.42
N LEU A 594 16.05 23.44 -2.66
CA LEU A 594 15.48 24.73 -3.04
C LEU A 594 14.12 24.47 -3.66
N LYS A 595 13.07 25.04 -3.09
CA LYS A 595 11.72 24.99 -3.65
C LYS A 595 11.52 26.19 -4.55
N VAL A 596 11.19 25.99 -5.82
CA VAL A 596 11.08 27.04 -6.83
C VAL A 596 9.74 27.01 -7.55
N ASP A 597 9.36 28.17 -8.09
CA ASP A 597 8.20 28.33 -8.96
C ASP A 597 8.61 28.08 -10.42
N ALA A 598 8.27 26.90 -10.93
CA ALA A 598 8.57 26.45 -12.29
C ALA A 598 7.45 25.56 -12.85
N PRO A 599 6.23 26.09 -13.07
CA PRO A 599 5.04 25.30 -13.43
C PRO A 599 5.15 24.56 -14.77
N TRP A 600 6.07 24.97 -15.64
CA TRP A 600 6.35 24.31 -16.92
C TRP A 600 7.17 23.02 -16.76
N HIS A 601 7.86 22.81 -15.65
CA HIS A 601 8.74 21.65 -15.46
C HIS A 601 7.92 20.48 -14.91
N LYS A 602 7.47 19.60 -15.81
CA LYS A 602 6.53 18.50 -15.50
C LYS A 602 7.20 17.17 -15.17
N HIS A 603 8.47 17.01 -15.54
CA HIS A 603 9.19 15.75 -15.43
C HIS A 603 10.28 15.87 -14.36
N PHE A 604 10.46 14.87 -13.51
CA PHE A 604 11.67 14.85 -12.67
C PHE A 604 12.91 14.66 -13.55
N LEU A 605 14.03 15.25 -13.16
CA LEU A 605 15.29 15.13 -13.88
C LEU A 605 16.44 14.96 -12.90
N TYR A 606 17.26 13.94 -13.12
CA TYR A 606 18.48 13.69 -12.35
C TYR A 606 19.68 13.75 -13.28
N ARG A 607 20.79 14.32 -12.78
CA ARG A 607 22.12 14.20 -13.37
C ARG A 607 23.09 13.65 -12.34
N ASP A 608 23.63 12.46 -12.63
CA ASP A 608 24.60 11.72 -11.83
C ASP A 608 24.23 11.57 -10.34
N PHE A 609 22.93 11.60 -10.03
CA PHE A 609 22.36 11.53 -8.68
C PHE A 609 22.84 12.63 -7.72
N SER A 610 23.48 13.67 -8.26
CA SER A 610 24.01 14.82 -7.53
C SER A 610 23.24 16.10 -7.85
N THR A 611 22.55 16.17 -8.98
CA THR A 611 21.75 17.33 -9.38
C THR A 611 20.36 16.83 -9.69
N ILE A 612 19.33 17.38 -9.04
CA ILE A 612 17.96 16.90 -9.24
C ILE A 612 16.96 18.04 -9.36
N THR A 613 15.89 17.76 -10.10
CA THR A 613 14.59 18.39 -9.94
C THR A 613 13.49 17.37 -9.78
N ILE A 614 12.54 17.69 -8.91
CA ILE A 614 11.36 16.88 -8.66
C ILE A 614 10.17 17.83 -8.65
N PRO A 615 9.31 17.79 -9.70
CA PRO A 615 8.03 18.46 -9.63
C PRO A 615 7.11 17.74 -8.65
N VAL A 616 6.46 18.54 -7.82
CA VAL A 616 5.39 18.11 -6.91
C VAL A 616 4.08 18.77 -7.33
N ILE A 617 3.13 18.95 -6.42
CA ILE A 617 1.76 19.37 -6.75
C ILE A 617 1.70 20.80 -7.29
N ASP A 618 2.38 21.74 -6.65
CA ASP A 618 2.27 23.18 -6.93
C ASP A 618 3.63 23.89 -7.07
N SER A 619 4.71 23.12 -7.10
CA SER A 619 6.08 23.64 -7.11
C SER A 619 7.09 22.60 -7.59
N VAL A 620 8.34 23.01 -7.75
CA VAL A 620 9.45 22.13 -8.11
C VAL A 620 10.53 22.21 -7.04
N TYR A 621 11.03 21.07 -6.60
CA TYR A 621 12.22 21.01 -5.76
C TYR A 621 13.45 20.85 -6.63
N MET A 622 14.38 21.78 -6.55
CA MET A 622 15.75 21.62 -7.03
C MET A 622 16.64 21.21 -5.86
N GLY A 623 17.71 20.47 -6.11
CA GLY A 623 18.72 20.33 -5.08
C GLY A 623 19.81 19.33 -5.31
N THR A 624 20.27 18.86 -4.16
CA THR A 624 21.40 17.98 -3.84
C THR A 624 22.79 18.57 -3.95
N VAL A 625 23.52 18.43 -2.85
CA VAL A 625 24.86 17.88 -2.74
C VAL A 625 24.72 16.87 -1.60
N LYS A 626 25.10 15.60 -1.78
CA LYS A 626 25.07 14.61 -0.69
C LYS A 626 26.39 14.70 0.07
N GLN A 627 26.33 15.19 1.31
CA GLN A 627 27.51 15.35 2.16
C GLN A 627 27.40 14.40 3.35
N GLU A 628 27.95 13.19 3.20
CA GLU A 628 27.95 12.16 4.24
C GLU A 628 28.87 12.55 5.39
N HIS A 629 28.47 12.25 6.62
CA HIS A 629 29.21 12.58 7.84
C HIS A 629 29.45 14.10 8.04
N VAL A 630 28.80 14.95 7.24
CA VAL A 630 28.97 16.41 7.33
C VAL A 630 27.88 17.03 8.19
N TRP A 631 28.34 17.76 9.22
CA TRP A 631 27.54 18.64 10.07
C TRP A 631 27.83 20.10 9.70
N GLY A 632 27.44 20.48 8.49
CA GLY A 632 27.52 21.87 8.02
C GLY A 632 26.50 22.78 8.72
N PRO A 633 26.45 24.08 8.40
CA PRO A 633 25.42 24.98 8.91
C PRO A 633 24.01 24.43 8.64
N SER A 634 23.13 24.61 9.62
CA SER A 634 21.72 24.19 9.57
C SER A 634 20.86 25.10 8.69
N ASN A 635 21.39 26.26 8.29
CA ASN A 635 20.80 27.14 7.29
C ASN A 635 21.44 26.90 5.91
N VAL A 636 20.67 27.17 4.87
CA VAL A 636 21.18 27.21 3.50
C VAL A 636 22.08 28.43 3.36
N THR A 637 23.26 28.24 2.78
CA THR A 637 24.22 29.32 2.50
C THR A 637 24.08 29.83 1.08
N ASP A 638 24.59 31.04 0.80
CA ASP A 638 24.62 31.57 -0.57
C ASP A 638 25.45 30.69 -1.50
N ASP A 639 26.50 30.04 -0.98
CA ASP A 639 27.33 29.10 -1.72
C ASP A 639 26.55 27.84 -2.11
N ASP A 640 25.74 27.31 -1.19
CA ASP A 640 24.84 26.19 -1.48
C ASP A 640 23.82 26.56 -2.60
N ILE A 641 23.25 27.77 -2.55
CA ILE A 641 22.29 28.25 -3.55
C ILE A 641 22.97 28.40 -4.91
N ARG A 642 24.14 29.04 -4.96
CA ARG A 642 24.90 29.23 -6.20
C ARG A 642 25.28 27.88 -6.82
N ASP A 643 25.82 26.95 -6.04
CA ASP A 643 26.19 25.62 -6.53
C ASP A 643 25.01 24.85 -7.13
N VAL A 644 23.89 24.73 -6.39
CA VAL A 644 22.68 24.03 -6.88
C VAL A 644 22.14 24.69 -8.13
N THR A 645 22.10 26.03 -8.15
CA THR A 645 21.55 26.80 -9.26
C THR A 645 22.44 26.67 -10.50
N GLU A 646 23.75 26.86 -10.38
CA GLU A 646 24.70 26.78 -11.50
C GLU A 646 24.69 25.41 -12.17
N ARG A 647 24.73 24.32 -11.37
CA ARG A 647 24.64 22.96 -11.92
C ARG A 647 23.35 22.73 -12.69
N TYR A 648 22.23 23.21 -12.16
CA TYR A 648 20.95 23.03 -12.83
C TYR A 648 20.78 23.95 -14.04
N LEU A 649 21.33 25.16 -14.02
CA LEU A 649 21.34 26.06 -15.18
C LEU A 649 22.13 25.50 -16.36
N ASN A 650 23.23 24.81 -16.07
CA ASN A 650 24.01 24.10 -17.10
C ASN A 650 23.23 22.92 -17.70
N LEU A 651 22.36 22.27 -16.92
CA LEU A 651 21.53 21.15 -17.38
C LEU A 651 20.25 21.61 -18.09
N GLN A 652 19.65 22.72 -17.62
CA GLN A 652 18.37 23.24 -18.07
C GLN A 652 18.37 24.78 -18.04
N PRO A 653 18.79 25.45 -19.13
CA PRO A 653 18.86 26.91 -19.21
C PRO A 653 17.54 27.64 -18.95
N ALA A 654 16.40 26.97 -19.11
CA ALA A 654 15.07 27.50 -18.80
C ALA A 654 14.92 27.95 -17.32
N PHE A 655 15.81 27.51 -16.43
CA PHE A 655 15.78 27.86 -15.00
C PHE A 655 16.46 29.20 -14.67
N LYS A 656 16.98 29.95 -15.66
CA LYS A 656 17.77 31.19 -15.47
C LYS A 656 17.09 32.30 -14.65
N ARG A 657 15.78 32.22 -14.42
CA ARG A 657 14.97 33.22 -13.69
C ARG A 657 13.85 32.61 -12.86
N VAL A 658 13.98 31.36 -12.41
CA VAL A 658 12.96 30.76 -11.54
C VAL A 658 12.91 31.49 -10.20
N HIS A 659 11.70 31.70 -9.68
CA HIS A 659 11.53 32.34 -8.38
C HIS A 659 11.74 31.32 -7.26
N LEU A 660 12.66 31.63 -6.33
CA LEU A 660 12.91 30.82 -5.14
C LEU A 660 11.80 31.05 -4.11
N LEU A 661 11.05 29.99 -3.79
CA LEU A 661 9.96 30.03 -2.82
C LEU A 661 10.46 29.75 -1.39
N SER A 662 11.35 28.76 -1.23
CA SER A 662 11.98 28.45 0.06
C SER A 662 13.24 27.62 -0.13
N ALA A 663 14.08 27.57 0.90
CA ALA A 663 15.32 26.80 0.90
C ALA A 663 15.47 26.07 2.24
N PHE A 664 15.97 24.84 2.21
CA PHE A 664 16.08 23.99 3.39
C PHE A 664 17.34 23.12 3.37
N VAL A 665 17.96 22.94 4.55
CA VAL A 665 19.01 21.95 4.79
C VAL A 665 18.41 20.77 5.55
N GLY A 666 18.52 19.58 4.99
CA GLY A 666 18.09 18.34 5.63
C GLY A 666 19.26 17.43 5.98
N TYR A 667 19.26 16.89 7.20
CA TYR A 667 20.17 15.83 7.63
C TYR A 667 19.47 14.49 7.56
N ARG A 668 19.76 13.72 6.51
CA ARG A 668 19.15 12.40 6.32
C ARG A 668 19.78 11.39 7.30
N PRO A 669 19.00 10.45 7.85
CA PRO A 669 19.50 9.44 8.78
C PRO A 669 20.23 8.32 8.04
N GLY A 670 21.47 8.58 7.63
CA GLY A 670 22.34 7.59 6.99
C GLY A 670 22.64 6.42 7.91
N ARG A 671 22.55 5.21 7.38
CA ARG A 671 22.94 3.95 8.01
C ARG A 671 23.19 2.96 6.89
N LYS A 672 24.13 2.02 7.06
CA LYS A 672 24.48 1.05 5.99
C LYS A 672 23.28 0.21 5.53
N GLN A 673 22.37 -0.11 6.45
CA GLN A 673 21.08 -0.76 6.18
C GLN A 673 20.02 -0.20 7.11
N VAL A 674 18.75 -0.21 6.69
CA VAL A 674 17.63 0.17 7.58
C VAL A 674 17.58 -0.80 8.76
N ARG A 675 17.44 -0.28 9.99
CA ARG A 675 17.26 -1.12 11.19
C ARG A 675 15.78 -1.38 11.38
N VAL A 676 15.34 -2.62 11.16
CA VAL A 676 14.01 -3.10 11.55
C VAL A 676 14.17 -4.38 12.34
N GLU A 677 13.99 -4.29 13.65
CA GLU A 677 14.23 -5.41 14.56
C GLU A 677 13.46 -5.23 15.87
N ARG A 678 13.36 -6.34 16.61
CA ARG A 678 12.65 -6.44 17.87
C ARG A 678 13.63 -6.74 18.99
N ASP A 679 13.54 -5.95 20.04
CA ASP A 679 14.20 -6.18 21.33
C ASP A 679 13.17 -6.32 22.44
N VAL A 680 13.57 -6.98 23.53
CA VAL A 680 12.79 -7.10 24.75
C VAL A 680 13.57 -6.43 25.87
N ARG A 681 12.93 -5.51 26.58
CA ARG A 681 13.52 -4.75 27.69
C ARG A 681 12.67 -4.86 28.94
N GLU A 682 13.27 -4.57 30.08
CA GLU A 682 12.60 -4.61 31.37
C GLU A 682 12.84 -3.29 32.12
N VAL A 683 11.76 -2.67 32.60
CA VAL A 683 11.79 -1.45 33.41
C VAL A 683 10.87 -1.63 34.60
N ALA A 684 11.41 -1.40 35.81
CA ALA A 684 10.67 -1.50 37.07
C ALA A 684 9.89 -2.83 37.24
N GLY A 685 10.45 -3.94 36.76
CA GLY A 685 9.84 -5.27 36.80
C GLY A 685 8.76 -5.53 35.75
N LYS A 686 8.48 -4.58 34.84
CA LYS A 686 7.62 -4.77 33.67
C LYS A 686 8.47 -5.01 32.42
N THR A 687 8.21 -6.12 31.75
CA THR A 687 8.79 -6.41 30.42
C THR A 687 7.98 -5.69 29.35
N TYR A 688 8.65 -5.06 28.39
CA TYR A 688 8.04 -4.44 27.23
C TYR A 688 8.86 -4.70 25.97
N THR A 689 8.21 -4.61 24.81
CA THR A 689 8.85 -4.85 23.51
C THR A 689 9.30 -3.52 22.90
N VAL A 690 10.53 -3.47 22.40
CA VAL A 690 11.00 -2.37 21.57
C VAL A 690 11.07 -2.83 20.12
N VAL A 691 10.54 -2.03 19.20
CA VAL A 691 10.67 -2.27 17.77
C VAL A 691 11.40 -1.10 17.14
N HIS A 692 12.59 -1.35 16.60
CA HIS A 692 13.36 -0.33 15.90
C HIS A 692 12.87 -0.21 14.45
N ASN A 693 12.74 1.02 13.94
CA ASN A 693 12.50 1.32 12.54
C ASN A 693 13.13 2.68 12.18
N TYR A 694 14.42 2.69 11.83
CA TYR A 694 15.14 3.93 11.48
C TYR A 694 16.36 3.65 10.57
N GLY A 695 17.06 4.71 10.15
CA GLY A 695 18.27 4.60 9.31
C GLY A 695 17.99 4.56 7.81
N HIS A 696 16.90 5.17 7.34
CA HIS A 696 16.45 5.09 5.94
C HIS A 696 17.26 5.93 4.94
N GLY A 697 18.22 6.74 5.40
CA GLY A 697 18.98 7.66 4.55
C GLY A 697 18.06 8.54 3.71
N GLY A 698 18.28 8.55 2.39
CA GLY A 698 17.43 9.26 1.43
C GLY A 698 16.12 8.59 1.05
N ASN A 699 15.84 7.39 1.56
CA ASN A 699 14.74 6.53 1.08
C ASN A 699 13.52 6.51 2.02
N GLY A 700 13.43 7.42 3.00
CA GLY A 700 12.38 7.34 4.03
C GLY A 700 10.95 7.33 3.46
N PHE A 701 10.69 8.10 2.41
CA PHE A 701 9.38 8.11 1.72
C PHE A 701 9.19 6.92 0.77
N THR A 702 10.28 6.35 0.26
CA THR A 702 10.27 5.21 -0.67
C THR A 702 10.10 3.88 0.04
N LEU A 703 10.65 3.73 1.24
CA LEU A 703 10.64 2.48 2.00
C LEU A 703 9.79 2.57 3.29
N GLY A 704 9.26 3.74 3.63
CA GLY A 704 8.70 4.03 4.94
C GLY A 704 7.50 3.18 5.30
N TYR A 705 6.57 2.96 4.37
CA TYR A 705 5.41 2.10 4.63
C TYR A 705 5.77 0.62 4.64
N GLY A 706 6.62 0.14 3.72
CA GLY A 706 7.05 -1.25 3.69
C GLY A 706 7.90 -1.66 4.90
N SER A 707 8.88 -0.83 5.29
CA SER A 707 9.60 -1.02 6.56
C SER A 707 8.66 -0.88 7.76
N GLY A 708 7.67 0.01 7.67
CA GLY A 708 6.58 0.14 8.64
C GLY A 708 5.73 -1.12 8.78
N LEU A 709 5.44 -1.84 7.69
CA LEU A 709 4.73 -3.13 7.73
C LEU A 709 5.54 -4.22 8.43
N HIS A 710 6.86 -4.26 8.20
CA HIS A 710 7.73 -5.19 8.93
C HIS A 710 7.75 -4.84 10.43
N ALA A 711 7.95 -3.57 10.78
CA ALA A 711 7.91 -3.11 12.16
C ALA A 711 6.54 -3.34 12.82
N ALA A 712 5.44 -3.14 12.08
CA ALA A 712 4.08 -3.38 12.57
C ALA A 712 3.83 -4.86 12.88
N ARG A 713 4.32 -5.79 12.03
CA ARG A 713 4.25 -7.22 12.31
C ARG A 713 5.03 -7.59 13.58
N LEU A 714 6.22 -7.02 13.77
CA LEU A 714 7.00 -7.21 15.00
C LEU A 714 6.25 -6.68 16.24
N ALA A 715 5.64 -5.49 16.12
CA ALA A 715 4.88 -4.86 17.20
C ALA A 715 3.63 -5.66 17.59
N LEU A 716 2.93 -6.23 16.60
CA LEU A 716 1.70 -7.01 16.81
C LEU A 716 1.96 -8.51 17.05
N GLY A 717 3.22 -8.96 17.03
CA GLY A 717 3.56 -10.38 17.20
C GLY A 717 3.09 -11.28 16.05
N LEU A 718 2.98 -10.74 14.84
CA LEU A 718 2.52 -11.46 13.64
C LEU A 718 3.67 -12.22 12.94
N PRO A 719 3.37 -13.26 12.14
CA PRO A 719 4.37 -14.01 11.38
C PRO A 719 5.17 -13.13 10.41
N LEU A 720 6.46 -13.46 10.25
CA LEU A 720 7.44 -12.74 9.42
C LEU A 720 7.84 -13.53 8.16
N ASP A 721 7.01 -14.47 7.71
CA ASP A 721 7.35 -15.39 6.60
C ASP A 721 7.76 -14.64 5.32
N GLU A 722 7.13 -13.50 5.05
CA GLU A 722 7.43 -12.61 3.91
C GLU A 722 8.81 -11.93 3.98
N TYR A 723 9.52 -12.02 5.10
CA TYR A 723 10.84 -11.41 5.32
C TYR A 723 11.94 -12.44 5.57
N LEU A 724 11.60 -13.73 5.59
CA LEU A 724 12.58 -14.81 5.75
C LEU A 724 13.64 -14.71 4.65
N GLN A 725 14.91 -14.79 5.06
CA GLN A 725 16.09 -14.70 4.18
C GLN A 725 16.28 -13.35 3.45
N LEU A 726 15.35 -12.41 3.57
CA LEU A 726 15.50 -11.06 3.01
C LEU A 726 16.27 -10.15 3.97
N THR A 727 16.08 -10.33 5.28
CA THR A 727 16.67 -9.47 6.30
C THR A 727 18.20 -9.63 6.32
N PRO A 728 18.96 -8.53 6.10
CA PRO A 728 20.41 -8.59 6.14
C PRO A 728 20.88 -8.87 7.57
N THR A 729 22.08 -9.46 7.69
CA THR A 729 22.72 -9.67 8.99
C THR A 729 22.78 -8.36 9.77
N PRO A 730 22.38 -8.33 11.05
CA PRO A 730 22.48 -7.13 11.87
C PRO A 730 23.90 -6.56 11.89
N LEU A 731 24.01 -5.24 11.91
CA LEU A 731 25.30 -4.58 12.13
C LEU A 731 25.77 -4.85 13.57
N PRO A 732 27.08 -4.89 13.82
CA PRO A 732 27.59 -5.01 15.19
C PRO A 732 27.11 -3.82 16.04
N ALA A 733 26.80 -4.10 17.31
CA ALA A 733 26.46 -3.07 18.27
C ALA A 733 27.60 -2.05 18.36
N ASN A 734 27.25 -0.77 18.24
CA ASN A 734 28.13 0.36 18.32
C ASN A 734 27.39 1.52 18.99
N SER A 735 27.46 1.58 20.32
CA SER A 735 26.86 2.64 21.14
C SER A 735 27.70 3.91 21.20
N THR A 736 28.86 3.96 20.52
CA THR A 736 29.75 5.12 20.56
C THR A 736 28.97 6.36 20.16
N LEU A 737 28.74 7.23 21.13
CA LEU A 737 28.11 8.52 20.90
C LEU A 737 29.04 9.30 20.00
N CYS A 738 28.65 9.42 18.75
CA CYS A 738 29.39 10.29 17.88
C CYS A 738 29.10 11.75 18.31
N PRO A 739 30.02 12.71 18.06
CA PRO A 739 30.07 14.01 18.74
C PRO A 739 28.81 14.90 18.61
N TRP A 740 27.86 14.51 17.76
CA TRP A 740 26.68 15.29 17.40
C TRP A 740 25.50 15.22 18.37
N THR A 741 25.53 14.34 19.38
CA THR A 741 24.42 14.19 20.35
C THR A 741 24.20 15.43 21.24
N TYR A 742 25.09 16.42 21.17
CA TYR A 742 25.02 17.70 21.90
C TYR A 742 24.52 18.89 21.07
N LEU A 743 24.26 18.70 19.79
CA LEU A 743 23.67 19.74 18.94
C LEU A 743 22.15 19.60 19.03
N ASP A 744 21.43 20.70 19.32
CA ASP A 744 19.96 20.81 19.23
C ASP A 744 19.48 20.67 17.76
N LEU A 745 19.81 19.54 17.14
CA LEU A 745 19.43 19.12 15.80
C LEU A 745 17.97 18.80 15.77
#